data_AF-A0A961VNX7-F1
#
_entry.id   AF-A0A961VNX7-F1
#
_cell.length_a   1.000
_cell.length_b   1.000
_cell.length_c   1.000
_cell.angle_alpha   90.00
_cell.angle_beta   90.00
_cell.angle_gamma   90.00
#
_symmetry.space_group_name_H-M   'P 1'
#
loop_
_entity.id
_entity.type
_entity.pdbx_description
1 polymer ?
#
loop_
_entity_poly.entity_id
_entity_poly.type
_entity_poly.pdbx_seq_one_letter_code
_entity_poly.pdbx_strand_id
1 'polypeptide(L)'
;MSHAFLSVVIPFDATRTEAVEARLDAMGNPPTGAIRDRLDEAAFVHFISMWVVRDDAAKPSHLIIEVNADGSVPEVTAKLAGTMEAELTGILGEAGVATGGTDLATFLENHHRPVGQGWFSNPGVNFDGTPGLTVTQIRQEAELAHRIAGMLDEIEPTSPLARLTEVRNRLWDDESAKWAFTAAPAPSLDPMPSASWGAILASAIATFLWPLFAIAGIVFLVAWSLGGFALAAWIGLLVLIAGFLLLIPVHAALRRAEETDVPEDTPPDPDKVAEYMKREGHARQSHLAAVSTVKPGALRWLTLRAGLWFAGILAAHYSRPGFLGTTGVIHFARWLVLPGTGKLLFTSNYDGVWESYLEDFIEKAKEGVTGIWSNTIGFPRSENLIFKGCADGDRLRLWTRRQQRTTWFWYTAYPDLTLNRIRINAAIRQGIAQAVTEGDAADWLSCFGSEIRLPDALELKEIPTLVFGGLGRLRFSTSLFLRFTGDRAETKAWLEELAPDIAYGDTRGDAQATVLGLSKDGLVKLGLTEDAMVTFPLAFQHGSNVPWRASALGDTGRNDPKDWLWGKPGEEVDAVIVLYGKDKTTLAALVRERRQQLKARKIEIVHELPLTEIPKEAEAATGVRVREPFGFADGISQPRIRGISRGRDEAQSVHLVEPGEFVIGYPDNLGYLPPSPSVSAAADPGNLLPALGGDPFAQRPRFTPASPNERRDLGRNGSFLVVRQLEQDRGEFDLFLSEAAAALKASGRAPDTGHLALEDWVAAKLVGRWKDGSSLVRNPTGPASDLARAPARGAPQRTARPDNDFLYGAEDSTGAKCPLGAHIRRSNPRETFEPGSMAQLAISNRHRILRVGRTYGPDEAGTAGLLFMCLNTDIDRQFGFIQQTWALAPSFHGLESEVDAFVGVSDKRGTFTVPTADGPIRLKGLRDFVTVKGGAYFFLPGRQAVRYLGSR
;
A
#
# COMPACT_ATOMS: atom_id res chain seq x y z
N MET A 1 30.24 6.26 -3.43
CA MET A 1 31.22 7.16 -2.80
C MET A 1 30.70 7.53 -1.42
N SER A 2 31.57 7.79 -0.45
CA SER A 2 31.14 8.28 0.88
C SER A 2 30.93 9.79 0.85
N HIS A 3 29.98 10.28 1.64
CA HIS A 3 29.91 11.70 1.98
C HIS A 3 30.74 11.96 3.24
N ALA A 4 31.52 13.04 3.22
CA ALA A 4 32.25 13.51 4.38
C ALA A 4 31.35 14.42 5.24
N PHE A 5 31.31 14.12 6.53
CA PHE A 5 30.73 14.99 7.55
C PHE A 5 31.87 15.69 8.29
N LEU A 6 32.33 16.83 7.78
CA LEU A 6 33.39 17.61 8.41
C LEU A 6 32.79 18.59 9.41
N SER A 7 33.11 18.41 10.70
CA SER A 7 32.77 19.31 11.81
C SER A 7 34.07 19.85 12.39
N VAL A 8 34.45 21.07 12.05
CA VAL A 8 35.68 21.71 12.55
C VAL A 8 35.32 22.63 13.70
N VAL A 9 35.98 22.42 14.84
CA VAL A 9 35.74 23.15 16.08
C VAL A 9 37.03 23.81 16.53
N ILE A 10 37.08 25.14 16.45
CA ILE A 10 38.27 25.93 16.76
C ILE A 10 37.99 26.84 17.96
N PRO A 11 38.60 26.58 19.14
CA PRO A 11 38.50 27.48 20.28
C PRO A 11 39.32 28.75 20.05
N PHE A 12 38.78 29.90 20.45
CA PHE A 12 39.45 31.20 20.36
C PHE A 12 39.05 32.15 21.49
N ASP A 13 39.77 33.25 21.64
CA ASP A 13 39.52 34.25 22.68
C ASP A 13 38.13 34.89 22.51
N ALA A 14 37.30 34.80 23.55
CA ALA A 14 35.93 35.32 23.53
C ALA A 14 35.84 36.83 23.27
N THR A 15 36.89 37.60 23.57
CA THR A 15 36.95 39.05 23.27
C THR A 15 36.96 39.36 21.78
N ARG A 16 37.29 38.39 20.93
CA ARG A 16 37.36 38.53 19.46
C ARG A 16 36.07 38.12 18.74
N THR A 17 35.04 37.70 19.49
CA THR A 17 33.81 37.13 18.95
C THR A 17 33.14 38.04 17.93
N GLU A 18 32.96 39.32 18.24
CA GLU A 18 32.26 40.26 17.36
C GLU A 18 33.03 40.51 16.04
N ALA A 19 34.36 40.55 16.11
CA ALA A 19 35.20 40.68 14.91
C ALA A 19 35.09 39.45 13.99
N VAL A 20 35.10 38.25 14.57
CA VAL A 20 34.91 37.00 13.83
C VAL A 20 33.53 36.93 13.20
N GLU A 21 32.47 37.24 13.96
CA GLU A 21 31.09 37.25 13.45
C GLU A 21 30.90 38.28 12.33
N ALA A 22 31.43 39.50 12.47
CA ALA A 22 31.38 40.52 11.42
C ALA A 22 32.14 40.09 10.15
N ARG A 23 33.28 39.40 10.31
CA ARG A 23 34.02 38.84 9.18
C ARG A 23 33.22 37.75 8.46
N LEU A 24 32.52 36.90 9.21
CA LEU A 24 31.67 35.87 8.64
C LEU A 24 30.46 36.47 7.89
N ASP A 25 29.79 37.45 8.49
CA ASP A 25 28.62 38.14 7.89
C ASP A 25 29.00 38.83 6.57
N ALA A 26 30.21 39.39 6.49
CA ALA A 26 30.74 40.01 5.27
C ALA A 26 30.92 39.02 4.10
N MET A 27 30.99 37.71 4.35
CA MET A 27 31.05 36.69 3.30
C MET A 27 29.66 36.35 2.72
N GLY A 28 28.59 36.69 3.45
CA GLY A 28 27.19 36.54 3.02
C GLY A 28 26.53 35.21 3.39
N ASN A 29 25.20 35.26 3.53
CA ASN A 29 24.33 34.11 3.73
C ASN A 29 23.04 34.27 2.89
N PRO A 30 22.98 33.67 1.68
CA PRO A 30 24.04 32.92 1.00
C PRO A 30 25.17 33.82 0.43
N PRO A 31 26.38 33.29 0.16
CA PRO A 31 27.45 34.07 -0.45
C PRO A 31 27.13 34.44 -1.91
N THR A 32 27.71 35.54 -2.37
CA THR A 32 27.59 36.02 -3.76
C THR A 32 28.97 36.30 -4.37
N GLY A 33 29.05 36.37 -5.71
CA GLY A 33 30.28 36.64 -6.44
C GLY A 33 31.34 35.54 -6.29
N ALA A 34 32.61 35.94 -6.17
CA ALA A 34 33.77 35.06 -6.33
C ALA A 34 33.86 33.89 -5.32
N ILE A 35 33.26 33.99 -4.14
CA ILE A 35 33.22 32.85 -3.19
C ILE A 35 32.26 31.79 -3.71
N ARG A 36 31.07 32.21 -4.15
CA ARG A 36 30.06 31.30 -4.70
C ARG A 36 30.55 30.65 -5.99
N ASP A 37 31.13 31.43 -6.91
CA ASP A 37 31.59 30.92 -8.20
C ASP A 37 32.66 29.83 -8.03
N ARG A 38 33.62 30.02 -7.12
CA ARG A 38 34.64 29.01 -6.79
C ARG A 38 34.06 27.74 -6.20
N LEU A 39 33.09 27.85 -5.28
CA LEU A 39 32.43 26.70 -4.67
C LEU A 39 31.55 25.95 -5.69
N ASP A 40 30.87 26.70 -6.56
CA ASP A 40 30.06 26.16 -7.66
C ASP A 40 30.94 25.42 -8.67
N GLU A 41 32.08 25.98 -9.05
CA GLU A 41 33.05 25.36 -9.98
C GLU A 41 33.73 24.12 -9.37
N ALA A 42 34.09 24.16 -8.09
CA ALA A 42 34.74 23.02 -7.42
C ALA A 42 33.81 21.80 -7.25
N ALA A 43 32.49 22.02 -7.22
CA ALA A 43 31.44 21.00 -7.32
C ALA A 43 31.60 19.76 -6.40
N PHE A 44 32.09 19.95 -5.17
CA PHE A 44 32.23 18.88 -4.17
C PHE A 44 31.55 19.19 -2.82
N VAL A 45 31.19 20.45 -2.56
CA VAL A 45 30.51 20.85 -1.31
C VAL A 45 29.00 20.89 -1.57
N HIS A 46 28.24 20.03 -0.88
CA HIS A 46 26.78 20.14 -0.88
C HIS A 46 26.34 21.36 -0.09
N PHE A 47 26.83 21.44 1.15
CA PHE A 47 26.54 22.51 2.09
C PHE A 47 27.78 22.86 2.90
N ILE A 48 27.97 24.16 3.16
CA ILE A 48 28.92 24.64 4.16
C ILE A 48 28.24 25.72 5.00
N SER A 49 28.41 25.67 6.32
CA SER A 49 28.00 26.75 7.22
C SER A 49 29.09 27.10 8.21
N MET A 50 29.15 28.39 8.57
CA MET A 50 30.11 28.90 9.55
C MET A 50 29.41 29.81 10.54
N TRP A 51 29.68 29.59 11.82
CA TRP A 51 29.03 30.30 12.92
C TRP A 51 29.82 30.16 14.21
N VAL A 52 29.43 30.91 15.24
CA VAL A 52 30.16 30.99 16.52
C VAL A 52 29.29 30.48 17.67
N VAL A 53 29.87 29.62 18.51
CA VAL A 53 29.31 29.24 19.80
C VAL A 53 29.97 30.08 20.88
N ARG A 54 29.21 31.03 21.44
CA ARG A 54 29.63 31.80 22.61
C ARG A 54 29.56 30.92 23.86
N ASP A 55 30.59 30.96 24.69
CA ASP A 55 30.57 30.34 26.03
C ASP A 55 30.45 31.38 27.15
N ASP A 56 30.44 30.94 28.41
CA ASP A 56 30.46 31.86 29.56
C ASP A 56 31.65 32.83 29.43
N ALA A 57 31.52 34.07 29.94
CA ALA A 57 32.52 35.13 29.74
C ALA A 57 33.97 34.78 30.17
N ALA A 58 34.16 33.71 30.94
CA ALA A 58 35.47 33.20 31.38
C ALA A 58 36.02 32.03 30.54
N LYS A 59 35.32 31.59 29.48
CA LYS A 59 35.66 30.44 28.64
C LYS A 59 35.87 30.86 27.18
N PRO A 60 36.66 30.12 26.39
CA PRO A 60 36.86 30.42 24.98
C PRO A 60 35.55 30.31 24.18
N SER A 61 35.39 31.18 23.19
CA SER A 61 34.36 31.00 22.16
C SER A 61 34.84 29.99 21.12
N HIS A 62 33.91 29.35 20.40
CA HIS A 62 34.25 28.32 19.42
C HIS A 62 33.75 28.71 18.04
N LEU A 63 34.65 28.75 17.07
CA LEU A 63 34.30 28.86 15.67
C LEU A 63 33.94 27.47 15.16
N ILE A 64 32.76 27.35 14.57
CA ILE A 64 32.23 26.11 14.03
C ILE A 64 32.20 26.24 12.50
N ILE A 65 32.87 25.32 11.81
CA ILE A 65 32.81 25.18 10.35
C ILE A 65 32.26 23.79 10.05
N GLU A 66 31.06 23.75 9.47
CA GLU A 66 30.35 22.52 9.13
C GLU A 66 30.34 22.37 7.62
N VAL A 67 30.83 21.23 7.13
CA VAL A 67 30.82 20.92 5.69
C VAL A 67 30.21 19.55 5.47
N ASN A 68 29.30 19.48 4.50
CA ASN A 68 28.79 18.27 3.89
C ASN A 68 29.30 18.22 2.46
N ALA A 69 30.13 17.23 2.13
CA ALA A 69 30.86 17.20 0.87
C ALA A 69 31.11 15.78 0.34
N ASP A 70 31.40 15.70 -0.95
CA ASP A 70 31.78 14.50 -1.67
C ASP A 70 33.19 14.03 -1.29
N GLY A 71 33.32 12.75 -0.92
CA GLY A 71 34.61 12.09 -0.67
C GLY A 71 34.88 11.78 0.79
N SER A 72 36.15 11.60 1.12
CA SER A 72 36.65 11.38 2.48
C SER A 72 37.03 12.69 3.16
N VAL A 73 37.13 12.70 4.50
CA VAL A 73 37.52 13.90 5.26
C VAL A 73 38.86 14.50 4.77
N PRO A 74 39.94 13.73 4.58
CA PRO A 74 41.21 14.28 4.09
C PRO A 74 41.15 14.88 2.68
N GLU A 75 40.36 14.28 1.78
CA GLU A 75 40.16 14.83 0.43
C GLU A 75 39.39 16.16 0.48
N VAL A 76 38.40 16.24 1.37
CA VAL A 76 37.56 17.43 1.53
C VAL A 76 38.34 18.57 2.17
N THR A 77 39.15 18.32 3.20
CA THR A 77 40.00 19.36 3.82
C THR A 77 41.05 19.88 2.85
N ALA A 78 41.67 19.02 2.04
CA ALA A 78 42.61 19.43 0.99
C ALA A 78 41.94 20.30 -0.09
N LYS A 79 40.79 19.87 -0.62
CA LYS A 79 40.03 20.66 -1.61
C LYS A 79 39.51 21.97 -1.03
N LEU A 80 39.03 21.96 0.20
CA LEU A 80 38.53 23.16 0.88
C LEU A 80 39.66 24.16 1.12
N ALA A 81 40.82 23.70 1.55
CA ALA A 81 42.00 24.54 1.70
C ALA A 81 42.39 25.21 0.38
N GLY A 82 42.37 24.50 -0.75
CA GLY A 82 42.64 25.09 -2.07
C GLY A 82 41.53 26.03 -2.58
N THR A 83 40.28 25.81 -2.20
CA THR A 83 39.13 26.59 -2.71
C THR A 83 38.89 27.86 -1.91
N MET A 84 39.08 27.82 -0.59
CA MET A 84 38.72 28.88 0.37
C MET A 84 39.89 29.33 1.26
N GLU A 85 41.14 29.21 0.79
CA GLU A 85 42.33 29.51 1.60
C GLU A 85 42.30 30.93 2.19
N ALA A 86 42.01 31.92 1.35
CA ALA A 86 42.03 33.34 1.72
C ALA A 86 40.94 33.68 2.75
N GLU A 87 39.75 33.11 2.57
CA GLU A 87 38.61 33.27 3.47
C GLU A 87 38.90 32.67 4.84
N LEU A 88 39.30 31.40 4.86
CA LEU A 88 39.55 30.64 6.09
C LEU A 88 40.74 31.20 6.87
N THR A 89 41.84 31.52 6.20
CA THR A 89 43.02 32.13 6.84
C THR A 89 42.69 33.52 7.39
N GLY A 90 41.87 34.30 6.68
CA GLY A 90 41.38 35.59 7.16
C GLY A 90 40.58 35.47 8.45
N ILE A 91 39.65 34.50 8.52
CA ILE A 91 38.84 34.25 9.73
C ILE A 91 39.73 33.79 10.90
N LEU A 92 40.69 32.89 10.65
CA LEU A 92 41.64 32.45 11.68
C LEU A 92 42.49 33.62 12.21
N GLY A 93 42.90 34.53 11.32
CA GLY A 93 43.59 35.77 11.68
C GLY A 93 42.79 36.65 12.64
N GLU A 94 41.51 36.89 12.33
CA GLU A 94 40.60 37.65 13.21
C GLU A 94 40.40 36.94 14.56
N ALA A 95 40.24 35.61 14.55
CA ALA A 95 40.14 34.79 15.75
C ALA A 95 41.44 34.75 16.58
N GLY A 96 42.57 35.20 16.02
CA GLY A 96 43.88 35.16 16.68
C GLY A 96 44.46 33.76 16.77
N VAL A 97 44.04 32.87 15.89
CA VAL A 97 44.44 31.46 15.87
C VAL A 97 45.52 31.27 14.81
N ALA A 98 46.74 30.94 15.26
CA ALA A 98 47.83 30.60 14.35
C ALA A 98 47.74 29.12 13.93
N THR A 99 48.05 28.83 12.66
CA THR A 99 48.11 27.44 12.17
C THR A 99 49.32 26.66 12.69
N GLY A 100 50.24 27.29 13.42
CA GLY A 100 51.36 26.61 14.07
C GLY A 100 52.39 26.00 13.10
N GLY A 101 52.43 26.46 11.85
CA GLY A 101 53.37 25.97 10.82
C GLY A 101 52.88 24.76 10.03
N THR A 102 51.66 24.27 10.28
CA THR A 102 50.98 23.29 9.42
C THR A 102 50.21 23.98 8.30
N ASP A 103 50.05 23.33 7.15
CA ASP A 103 49.13 23.79 6.11
C ASP A 103 47.68 23.80 6.61
N LEU A 104 46.82 24.54 5.89
CA LEU A 104 45.42 24.73 6.27
C LEU A 104 44.63 23.42 6.28
N ALA A 105 44.90 22.49 5.35
CA ALA A 105 44.18 21.21 5.29
C ALA A 105 44.44 20.37 6.55
N THR A 106 45.71 20.21 6.90
CA THR A 106 46.15 19.53 8.12
C THR A 106 45.61 20.21 9.38
N PHE A 107 45.58 21.55 9.39
CA PHE A 107 45.00 22.31 10.48
C PHE A 107 43.50 22.00 10.68
N LEU A 108 42.71 21.98 9.59
CA LEU A 108 41.29 21.66 9.64
C LEU A 108 41.04 20.21 10.12
N GLU A 109 41.85 19.25 9.65
CA GLU A 109 41.76 17.85 10.11
C GLU A 109 42.03 17.71 11.61
N ASN A 110 43.05 18.39 12.13
CA ASN A 110 43.37 18.37 13.56
C ASN A 110 42.24 18.97 14.43
N HIS A 111 41.45 19.86 13.86
CA HIS A 111 40.29 20.49 14.51
C HIS A 111 38.96 19.79 14.19
N HIS A 112 38.97 18.77 13.33
CA HIS A 112 37.79 17.95 13.06
C HIS A 112 37.40 17.14 14.30
N ARG A 113 36.09 17.06 14.59
CA ARG A 113 35.53 16.29 15.70
C ARG A 113 34.56 15.24 15.16
N PRO A 114 35.02 13.99 14.90
CA PRO A 114 34.14 12.91 14.48
C PRO A 114 33.18 12.52 15.61
N VAL A 115 31.96 12.14 15.23
CA VAL A 115 30.92 11.73 16.17
C VAL A 115 30.80 10.22 16.27
N GLY A 116 30.34 9.73 17.42
CA GLY A 116 29.98 8.33 17.62
C GLY A 116 29.15 8.12 18.87
N GLN A 117 28.59 6.92 19.02
CA GLN A 117 27.64 6.60 20.08
C GLN A 117 28.24 5.76 21.23
N GLY A 118 29.42 5.17 21.04
CA GLY A 118 30.08 4.30 22.01
C GLY A 118 30.73 5.04 23.19
N TRP A 119 31.10 4.31 24.24
CA TRP A 119 31.61 4.86 25.52
C TRP A 119 32.77 5.87 25.39
N PHE A 120 33.66 5.68 24.41
CA PHE A 120 34.87 6.47 24.23
C PHE A 120 34.82 7.44 23.04
N SER A 121 33.73 7.44 22.27
CA SER A 121 33.56 8.38 21.17
C SER A 121 32.96 9.70 21.65
N ASN A 122 33.17 10.77 20.86
CA ASN A 122 32.46 12.02 21.08
C ASN A 122 30.96 11.84 20.77
N PRO A 123 30.03 12.04 21.72
CA PRO A 123 28.62 11.77 21.50
C PRO A 123 28.05 12.56 20.33
N GLY A 124 27.45 11.86 19.37
CA GLY A 124 26.74 12.49 18.27
C GLY A 124 26.19 11.47 17.27
N VAL A 125 25.44 11.97 16.28
CA VAL A 125 24.91 11.18 15.17
C VAL A 125 24.78 12.07 13.94
N ASN A 126 25.07 11.50 12.77
CA ASN A 126 24.93 12.14 11.47
C ASN A 126 23.75 11.52 10.71
N PHE A 127 23.09 12.32 9.89
CA PHE A 127 22.04 11.92 8.98
C PHE A 127 22.33 12.45 7.57
N ASP A 128 22.15 11.58 6.58
CA ASP A 128 22.37 11.86 5.16
C ASP A 128 21.08 11.60 4.39
N GLY A 129 20.51 12.65 3.80
CA GLY A 129 19.28 12.66 3.01
C GLY A 129 19.49 12.30 1.54
N THR A 130 20.71 12.42 1.03
CA THR A 130 21.10 12.15 -0.37
C THR A 130 22.15 11.05 -0.45
N PRO A 131 22.06 9.93 0.30
CA PRO A 131 23.17 9.00 0.46
C PRO A 131 23.73 8.53 -0.87
N GLY A 132 25.02 8.82 -1.12
CA GLY A 132 25.76 8.39 -2.30
C GLY A 132 25.54 9.21 -3.58
N LEU A 133 24.73 10.27 -3.56
CA LEU A 133 24.54 11.18 -4.69
C LEU A 133 25.49 12.36 -4.60
N THR A 134 26.38 12.52 -5.58
CA THR A 134 27.36 13.63 -5.58
C THR A 134 26.75 14.96 -6.04
N VAL A 135 27.40 16.08 -5.72
CA VAL A 135 26.97 17.42 -6.19
C VAL A 135 26.89 17.48 -7.71
N THR A 136 27.91 16.93 -8.38
CA THR A 136 27.96 16.88 -9.85
C THR A 136 26.79 16.06 -10.40
N GLN A 137 26.51 14.90 -9.82
CA GLN A 137 25.40 14.04 -10.23
C GLN A 137 24.06 14.76 -10.07
N ILE A 138 23.81 15.40 -8.92
CA ILE A 138 22.55 16.11 -8.62
C ILE A 138 22.28 17.22 -9.66
N ARG A 139 23.31 18.01 -10.00
CA ARG A 139 23.19 19.09 -10.99
C ARG A 139 22.94 18.56 -12.40
N GLN A 140 23.72 17.56 -12.83
CA GLN A 140 23.58 16.95 -14.15
C GLN A 140 22.20 16.29 -14.34
N GLU A 141 21.69 15.60 -13.32
CA GLU A 141 20.37 14.97 -13.36
C GLU A 141 19.23 16.00 -13.38
N ALA A 142 19.40 17.15 -12.73
CA ALA A 142 18.42 18.23 -12.79
C ALA A 142 18.33 18.87 -14.18
N GLU A 143 19.47 19.13 -14.82
CA GLU A 143 19.53 19.63 -16.18
C GLU A 143 18.94 18.62 -17.18
N LEU A 144 19.31 17.35 -17.05
CA LEU A 144 18.76 16.26 -17.87
C LEU A 144 17.23 16.20 -17.76
N ALA A 145 16.69 16.26 -16.55
CA ALA A 145 15.25 16.21 -16.33
C ALA A 145 14.52 17.42 -16.94
N HIS A 146 15.10 18.63 -16.86
CA HIS A 146 14.54 19.82 -17.48
C HIS A 146 14.52 19.69 -19.01
N ARG A 147 15.62 19.20 -19.59
CA ARG A 147 15.75 18.98 -21.03
C ARG A 147 14.76 17.94 -21.57
N ILE A 148 14.63 16.80 -20.89
CA ILE A 148 13.69 15.74 -21.28
C ILE A 148 12.25 16.23 -21.20
N ALA A 149 11.89 17.03 -20.18
CA ALA A 149 10.55 17.60 -20.08
C ALA A 149 10.19 18.40 -21.35
N GLY A 150 11.10 19.22 -21.87
CA GLY A 150 10.91 19.93 -23.14
C GLY A 150 10.77 19.00 -24.35
N MET A 151 11.53 17.89 -24.40
CA MET A 151 11.38 16.89 -25.48
C MET A 151 10.00 16.22 -25.45
N LEU A 152 9.47 15.92 -24.26
CA LEU A 152 8.19 15.22 -24.12
C LEU A 152 7.00 16.04 -24.61
N ASP A 153 7.11 17.38 -24.63
CA ASP A 153 6.10 18.29 -25.17
C ASP A 153 5.99 18.22 -26.71
N GLU A 154 7.05 17.78 -27.38
CA GLU A 154 7.11 17.66 -28.85
C GLU A 154 6.74 16.26 -29.37
N ILE A 155 6.80 15.24 -28.51
CA ILE A 155 6.57 13.84 -28.90
C ILE A 155 5.06 13.55 -28.86
N GLU A 156 4.52 13.06 -29.97
CA GLU A 156 3.11 12.68 -30.07
C GLU A 156 2.72 11.61 -29.04
N PRO A 157 1.49 11.66 -28.51
CA PRO A 157 1.01 10.69 -27.51
C PRO A 157 0.77 9.31 -28.15
N THR A 158 1.81 8.48 -28.20
CA THR A 158 1.77 7.05 -28.55
C THR A 158 1.79 6.17 -27.28
N SER A 159 2.35 4.96 -27.32
CA SER A 159 2.54 4.15 -26.10
C SER A 159 3.66 4.73 -25.20
N PRO A 160 3.59 4.52 -23.87
CA PRO A 160 4.66 4.91 -22.95
C PRO A 160 6.06 4.47 -23.38
N LEU A 161 6.23 3.20 -23.76
CA LEU A 161 7.53 2.67 -24.18
C LEU A 161 8.03 3.29 -25.48
N ALA A 162 7.13 3.58 -26.43
CA ALA A 162 7.48 4.28 -27.66
C ALA A 162 7.97 5.71 -27.39
N ARG A 163 7.31 6.43 -26.48
CA ARG A 163 7.74 7.79 -26.08
C ARG A 163 9.11 7.79 -25.40
N LEU A 164 9.35 6.84 -24.49
CA LEU A 164 10.65 6.67 -23.85
C LEU A 164 11.74 6.30 -24.87
N THR A 165 11.42 5.43 -25.82
CA THR A 165 12.35 5.04 -26.91
C THR A 165 12.72 6.25 -27.76
N GLU A 166 11.76 7.10 -28.11
CA GLU A 166 12.02 8.33 -28.87
C GLU A 166 12.91 9.31 -28.08
N VAL A 167 12.64 9.51 -26.78
CA VAL A 167 13.53 10.31 -25.91
C VAL A 167 14.95 9.73 -25.89
N ARG A 168 15.09 8.41 -25.77
CA ARG A 168 16.40 7.74 -25.81
C ARG A 168 17.11 8.00 -27.14
N ASN A 169 16.43 7.88 -28.27
CA ASN A 169 17.04 8.15 -29.57
C ASN A 169 17.59 9.57 -29.65
N ARG A 170 16.79 10.58 -29.26
CA ARG A 170 17.21 11.99 -29.26
C ARG A 170 18.36 12.28 -28.30
N LEU A 171 18.40 11.63 -27.14
CA LEU A 171 19.51 11.76 -26.19
C LEU A 171 20.77 11.05 -26.67
N TRP A 172 20.64 9.93 -27.39
CA TRP A 172 21.77 9.16 -27.89
C TRP A 172 22.56 9.91 -28.96
N ASP A 173 21.86 10.71 -29.77
CA ASP A 173 22.46 11.55 -30.80
C ASP A 173 23.26 12.74 -30.22
N ASP A 174 23.09 13.05 -28.94
CA ASP A 174 23.87 14.07 -28.23
C ASP A 174 24.97 13.44 -27.37
N GLU A 175 26.23 13.65 -27.77
CA GLU A 175 27.42 13.22 -27.02
C GLU A 175 27.40 13.66 -25.55
N SER A 176 26.88 14.85 -25.25
CA SER A 176 26.82 15.40 -23.89
C SER A 176 25.81 14.69 -22.98
N ALA A 177 24.88 13.92 -23.54
CA ALA A 177 23.84 13.21 -22.80
C ALA A 177 24.11 11.71 -22.62
N LYS A 178 25.16 11.16 -23.25
CA LYS A 178 25.46 9.71 -23.22
C LYS A 178 25.69 9.15 -21.81
N TRP A 179 26.18 9.97 -20.88
CA TRP A 179 26.37 9.56 -19.48
C TRP A 179 25.04 9.15 -18.80
N ALA A 180 23.89 9.65 -19.29
CA ALA A 180 22.57 9.33 -18.75
C ALA A 180 22.15 7.87 -19.01
N PHE A 181 22.73 7.20 -20.01
CA PHE A 181 22.47 5.79 -20.30
C PHE A 181 23.19 4.83 -19.35
N THR A 182 24.06 5.35 -18.48
CA THR A 182 24.64 4.57 -17.39
C THR A 182 23.88 4.85 -16.11
N ALA A 183 23.27 3.81 -15.55
CA ALA A 183 22.57 3.90 -14.28
C ALA A 183 23.55 4.20 -13.14
N ALA A 184 23.32 5.31 -12.43
CA ALA A 184 24.04 5.61 -11.21
C ALA A 184 23.31 5.06 -9.97
N PRO A 185 24.05 4.63 -8.94
CA PRO A 185 23.45 4.29 -7.66
C PRO A 185 22.66 5.49 -7.10
N ALA A 186 21.43 5.25 -6.69
CA ALA A 186 20.61 6.22 -5.95
C ALA A 186 19.95 5.52 -4.75
N PRO A 187 20.71 5.28 -3.66
CA PRO A 187 20.20 4.58 -2.47
C PRO A 187 18.91 5.16 -1.89
N SER A 188 18.66 6.46 -2.09
CA SER A 188 17.41 7.12 -1.67
C SER A 188 16.13 6.59 -2.35
N LEU A 189 16.27 5.82 -3.43
CA LEU A 189 15.17 5.11 -4.10
C LEU A 189 15.02 3.67 -3.62
N ASP A 190 15.94 3.16 -2.80
CA ASP A 190 15.90 1.79 -2.30
C ASP A 190 14.72 1.59 -1.31
N PRO A 191 14.19 0.35 -1.20
CA PRO A 191 13.16 0.03 -0.21
C PRO A 191 13.74 0.12 1.22
N MET A 192 12.85 0.10 2.21
CA MET A 192 13.26 0.05 3.61
C MET A 192 14.05 -1.24 3.87
N PRO A 193 15.21 -1.17 4.55
CA PRO A 193 15.95 -2.37 4.91
C PRO A 193 15.11 -3.25 5.85
N SER A 194 15.14 -4.56 5.67
CA SER A 194 14.47 -5.48 6.58
C SER A 194 15.15 -5.43 7.96
N ALA A 195 14.47 -4.87 8.95
CA ALA A 195 14.96 -4.83 10.32
C ALA A 195 14.95 -6.26 10.90
N SER A 196 16.11 -6.74 11.38
CA SER A 196 16.16 -7.94 12.20
C SER A 196 16.40 -7.55 13.66
N TRP A 197 15.59 -8.09 14.56
CA TRP A 197 15.79 -7.91 16.01
C TRP A 197 17.20 -8.32 16.45
N GLY A 198 17.80 -9.29 15.77
CA GLY A 198 19.19 -9.71 15.98
C GLY A 198 20.21 -8.60 15.68
N ALA A 199 20.04 -7.83 14.60
CA ALA A 199 20.96 -6.74 14.26
C ALA A 199 20.90 -5.60 15.30
N ILE A 200 19.69 -5.26 15.77
CA ILE A 200 19.50 -4.24 16.81
C ILE A 200 20.16 -4.69 18.12
N LEU A 201 19.94 -5.94 18.52
CA LEU A 201 20.56 -6.51 19.71
C LEU A 201 22.10 -6.53 19.59
N ALA A 202 22.63 -6.95 18.45
CA ALA A 202 24.06 -6.94 18.19
C ALA A 202 24.67 -5.53 18.30
N SER A 203 23.98 -4.52 17.76
CA SER A 203 24.39 -3.12 17.90
C SER A 203 24.37 -2.63 19.35
N ALA A 204 23.32 -2.97 20.12
CA ALA A 204 23.24 -2.64 21.54
C ALA A 204 24.39 -3.27 22.35
N ILE A 205 24.72 -4.53 22.03
CA ILE A 205 25.84 -5.25 22.65
C ILE A 205 27.17 -4.56 22.31
N ALA A 206 27.44 -4.35 21.01
CA ALA A 206 28.67 -3.74 20.55
C ALA A 206 28.88 -2.31 21.08
N THR A 207 27.79 -1.55 21.27
CA THR A 207 27.86 -0.14 21.67
C THR A 207 27.88 0.02 23.19
N PHE A 208 26.99 -0.66 23.91
CA PHE A 208 26.76 -0.41 25.34
C PHE A 208 27.04 -1.60 26.24
N LEU A 209 26.61 -2.82 25.87
CA LEU A 209 26.62 -3.95 26.80
C LEU A 209 27.94 -4.74 26.81
N TRP A 210 28.85 -4.53 25.86
CA TRP A 210 30.13 -5.25 25.81
C TRP A 210 30.94 -5.20 27.11
N PRO A 211 30.97 -4.12 27.94
CA PRO A 211 31.71 -4.14 29.20
C PRO A 211 31.12 -5.16 30.18
N LEU A 212 29.79 -5.29 30.22
CA LEU A 212 29.12 -6.29 31.05
C LEU A 212 29.47 -7.71 30.60
N PHE A 213 29.47 -7.97 29.29
CA PHE A 213 29.88 -9.27 28.74
C PHE A 213 31.37 -9.55 28.95
N ALA A 214 32.23 -8.52 28.86
CA ALA A 214 33.67 -8.65 29.13
C ALA A 214 33.92 -8.99 30.62
N ILE A 215 33.23 -8.32 31.54
CA ILE A 215 33.31 -8.63 32.98
C ILE A 215 32.80 -10.06 33.23
N ALA A 216 31.64 -10.43 32.69
CA ALA A 216 31.11 -11.78 32.82
C ALA A 216 32.08 -12.84 32.25
N GLY A 217 32.73 -12.55 31.11
CA GLY A 217 33.74 -13.40 30.50
C GLY A 217 35.02 -13.54 31.33
N ILE A 218 35.53 -12.44 31.89
CA ILE A 218 36.69 -12.47 32.79
C ILE A 218 36.36 -13.28 34.05
N VAL A 219 35.20 -13.02 34.68
CA VAL A 219 34.74 -13.76 35.85
C VAL A 219 34.56 -15.25 35.52
N PHE A 220 34.01 -15.56 34.36
CA PHE A 220 33.87 -16.93 33.86
C PHE A 220 35.24 -17.61 33.71
N LEU A 221 36.23 -16.98 33.08
CA LEU A 221 37.57 -17.56 32.89
C LEU A 221 38.27 -17.81 34.23
N VAL A 222 38.18 -16.87 35.17
CA VAL A 222 38.72 -17.03 36.52
C VAL A 222 38.02 -18.16 37.26
N ALA A 223 36.69 -18.19 37.24
CA ALA A 223 35.90 -19.24 37.88
C ALA A 223 36.17 -20.63 37.28
N TRP A 224 36.38 -20.73 35.97
CA TRP A 224 36.75 -21.99 35.31
C TRP A 224 38.10 -22.46 35.82
N SER A 225 39.09 -21.58 35.88
CA SER A 225 40.44 -21.93 36.37
C SER A 225 40.47 -22.45 37.81
N LEU A 226 39.45 -22.13 38.62
CA LEU A 226 39.38 -22.47 40.04
C LEU A 226 38.39 -23.60 40.38
N GLY A 227 37.30 -23.78 39.61
CA GLY A 227 36.18 -24.64 40.01
C GLY A 227 35.45 -25.36 38.87
N GLY A 228 36.02 -25.39 37.66
CA GLY A 228 35.47 -26.12 36.53
C GLY A 228 34.35 -25.38 35.77
N PHE A 229 34.04 -25.89 34.57
CA PHE A 229 33.19 -25.19 33.60
C PHE A 229 31.77 -24.91 34.09
N ALA A 230 31.13 -25.87 34.77
CA ALA A 230 29.74 -25.73 35.21
C ALA A 230 29.56 -24.60 36.23
N LEU A 231 30.46 -24.49 37.20
CA LEU A 231 30.46 -23.40 38.18
C LEU A 231 30.73 -22.05 37.50
N ALA A 232 31.70 -22.02 36.58
CA ALA A 232 32.00 -20.83 35.80
C ALA A 232 30.80 -20.32 35.00
N ALA A 233 30.09 -21.21 34.31
CA ALA A 233 28.89 -20.87 33.55
C ALA A 233 27.79 -20.27 34.42
N TRP A 234 27.55 -20.86 35.60
CA TRP A 234 26.59 -20.32 36.57
C TRP A 234 26.98 -18.94 37.10
N ILE A 235 28.23 -18.73 37.49
CA ILE A 235 28.71 -17.45 38.00
C ILE A 235 28.64 -16.38 36.90
N GLY A 236 29.06 -16.71 35.67
CA GLY A 236 28.95 -15.81 34.52
C GLY A 236 27.50 -15.39 34.25
N LEU A 237 26.55 -16.33 34.31
CA LEU A 237 25.12 -16.05 34.18
C LEU A 237 24.61 -15.13 35.31
N LEU A 238 25.02 -15.35 36.56
CA LEU A 238 24.63 -14.51 37.69
C LEU A 238 25.15 -13.07 37.54
N VAL A 239 26.37 -12.88 37.01
CA VAL A 239 26.91 -11.55 36.70
C VAL A 239 26.05 -10.84 35.64
N LEU A 240 25.63 -11.55 34.60
CA LEU A 240 24.74 -11.00 33.58
C LEU A 240 23.38 -10.61 34.19
N ILE A 241 22.77 -11.50 34.99
CA ILE A 241 21.48 -11.23 35.67
C ILE A 241 21.60 -10.00 36.57
N ALA A 242 22.65 -9.92 37.39
CA ALA A 242 22.90 -8.78 38.26
C ALA A 242 23.06 -7.47 37.45
N GLY A 243 23.79 -7.52 36.33
CA GLY A 243 23.93 -6.40 35.41
C GLY A 243 22.59 -5.91 34.84
N PHE A 244 21.71 -6.83 34.44
CA PHE A 244 20.37 -6.47 33.97
C PHE A 244 19.47 -5.94 35.10
N LEU A 245 19.57 -6.47 36.31
CA LEU A 245 18.83 -5.96 37.47
C LEU A 245 19.23 -4.52 37.85
N LEU A 246 20.47 -4.10 37.56
CA LEU A 246 20.90 -2.71 37.75
C LEU A 246 20.18 -1.71 36.83
N LEU A 247 19.53 -2.16 35.75
CA LEU A 247 18.73 -1.28 34.89
C LEU A 247 17.45 -0.78 35.60
N ILE A 248 16.93 -1.53 36.58
CA ILE A 248 15.73 -1.16 37.34
C ILE A 248 15.93 0.15 38.14
N PRO A 249 16.95 0.28 39.01
CA PRO A 249 17.18 1.53 39.72
C PRO A 249 17.60 2.68 38.79
N VAL A 250 18.32 2.40 37.69
CA VAL A 250 18.65 3.42 36.68
C VAL A 250 17.39 3.96 36.01
N HIS A 251 16.45 3.08 35.65
CA HIS A 251 15.16 3.46 35.11
C HIS A 251 14.34 4.26 36.13
N ALA A 252 14.27 3.83 37.40
CA ALA A 252 13.56 4.58 38.44
C ALA A 252 14.18 5.98 38.67
N ALA A 253 15.50 6.10 38.63
CA ALA A 253 16.19 7.38 38.71
C ALA A 253 15.87 8.29 37.51
N LEU A 254 15.78 7.72 36.31
CA LEU A 254 15.34 8.45 35.10
C LEU A 254 13.90 8.96 35.27
N ARG A 255 12.96 8.10 35.67
CA ARG A 255 11.55 8.48 35.92
C ARG A 255 11.45 9.68 36.87
N ARG A 256 12.16 9.60 37.99
CA ARG A 256 12.18 10.67 38.98
C ARG A 256 12.79 11.95 38.41
N ALA A 257 13.86 11.85 37.63
CA ALA A 257 14.48 13.00 36.99
C ALA A 257 13.54 13.68 35.98
N GLU A 258 12.80 12.91 35.18
CA GLU A 258 11.78 13.42 34.25
C GLU A 258 10.64 14.17 34.95
N GLU A 259 10.14 13.65 36.08
CA GLU A 259 9.09 14.28 36.87
C GLU A 259 9.52 15.65 37.45
N THR A 260 10.81 15.79 37.76
CA THR A 260 11.39 17.03 38.29
C THR A 260 11.85 18.03 37.24
N ASP A 261 11.85 17.66 35.95
CA ASP A 261 12.27 18.56 34.89
C ASP A 261 11.31 19.76 34.77
N VAL A 262 11.86 20.94 34.51
CA VAL A 262 11.09 22.18 34.35
C VAL A 262 11.23 22.65 32.90
N PRO A 263 10.14 22.62 32.11
CA PRO A 263 10.10 23.24 30.79
C PRO A 263 10.26 24.76 30.89
N GLU A 264 10.87 25.36 29.89
CA GLU A 264 10.96 26.81 29.77
C GLU A 264 9.86 27.33 28.84
N ASP A 265 8.91 28.08 29.41
CA ASP A 265 7.70 28.54 28.72
C ASP A 265 7.78 30.02 28.28
N THR A 266 8.95 30.65 28.41
CA THR A 266 9.15 32.05 28.04
C THR A 266 9.17 32.24 26.52
N PRO A 267 8.51 33.27 25.96
CA PRO A 267 8.67 33.61 24.56
C PRO A 267 10.14 33.88 24.21
N PRO A 268 10.60 33.53 22.99
CA PRO A 268 11.94 33.89 22.54
C PRO A 268 12.08 35.40 22.38
N ASP A 269 13.32 35.88 22.46
CA ASP A 269 13.67 37.29 22.23
C ASP A 269 13.29 37.72 20.80
N PRO A 270 12.37 38.68 20.62
CA PRO A 270 11.85 39.04 19.31
C PRO A 270 12.93 39.60 18.37
N ASP A 271 13.93 40.32 18.89
CA ASP A 271 14.98 40.93 18.06
C ASP A 271 15.91 39.84 17.49
N LYS A 272 16.23 38.82 18.28
CA LYS A 272 16.99 37.66 17.82
C LYS A 272 16.22 36.82 16.82
N VAL A 273 14.92 36.63 17.05
CA VAL A 273 14.07 35.91 16.07
C VAL A 273 14.05 36.65 14.74
N ALA A 274 13.90 37.98 14.75
CA ALA A 274 13.97 38.79 13.55
C ALA A 274 15.34 38.68 12.85
N GLU A 275 16.43 38.60 13.60
CA GLU A 275 17.79 38.39 13.06
C GLU A 275 17.93 37.04 12.33
N TYR A 276 17.34 35.97 12.89
CA TYR A 276 17.33 34.65 12.26
C TYR A 276 16.48 34.65 10.99
N MET A 277 15.26 35.19 11.07
CA MET A 277 14.32 35.25 9.94
C MET A 277 14.87 36.04 8.75
N LYS A 278 15.67 37.08 8.99
CA LYS A 278 16.36 37.83 7.93
C LYS A 278 17.33 36.99 7.11
N ARG A 279 17.73 35.82 7.61
CA ARG A 279 18.69 34.89 6.99
C ARG A 279 18.04 33.59 6.51
N GLU A 280 16.75 33.39 6.78
CA GLU A 280 15.95 32.22 6.37
C GLU A 280 15.26 32.48 5.01
N GLY A 281 14.97 31.41 4.25
CA GLY A 281 14.13 31.51 3.05
C GLY A 281 14.77 32.08 1.78
N HIS A 282 16.10 32.20 1.71
CA HIS A 282 16.83 32.69 0.52
C HIS A 282 16.86 31.70 -0.64
N ALA A 283 16.62 30.42 -0.37
CA ALA A 283 16.60 29.33 -1.33
C ALA A 283 15.39 28.42 -1.06
N ARG A 284 15.18 27.40 -1.90
CA ARG A 284 14.21 26.33 -1.58
C ARG A 284 14.63 25.52 -0.36
N GLN A 285 15.90 25.61 0.00
CA GLN A 285 16.52 25.00 1.16
C GLN A 285 16.83 26.06 2.21
N SER A 286 16.91 25.63 3.46
CA SER A 286 17.23 26.45 4.61
C SER A 286 18.24 25.75 5.51
N HIS A 287 18.92 26.53 6.35
CA HIS A 287 19.83 26.03 7.37
C HIS A 287 19.32 26.36 8.77
N LEU A 288 19.54 25.44 9.70
CA LEU A 288 19.31 25.65 11.13
C LEU A 288 20.58 25.26 11.89
N ALA A 289 21.06 26.17 12.74
CA ALA A 289 22.04 25.88 13.77
C ALA A 289 21.42 26.14 15.14
N ALA A 290 21.54 25.18 16.05
CA ALA A 290 21.02 25.28 17.41
C ALA A 290 22.05 24.76 18.42
N VAL A 291 22.07 25.40 19.59
CA VAL A 291 22.95 25.03 20.71
C VAL A 291 22.10 24.90 21.95
N SER A 292 22.12 23.71 22.54
CA SER A 292 21.40 23.40 23.78
C SER A 292 22.37 22.95 24.87
N THR A 293 22.06 23.25 26.12
CA THR A 293 22.90 22.83 27.26
C THR A 293 22.42 21.49 27.81
N VAL A 294 23.32 20.51 27.90
CA VAL A 294 23.01 19.19 28.47
C VAL A 294 22.82 19.31 29.98
N LYS A 295 21.79 18.65 30.51
CA LYS A 295 21.51 18.58 31.95
C LYS A 295 22.69 17.91 32.68
N PRO A 296 23.10 18.41 33.85
CA PRO A 296 24.23 17.83 34.57
C PRO A 296 23.93 16.42 35.10
N GLY A 297 24.99 15.64 35.33
CA GLY A 297 24.93 14.32 35.98
C GLY A 297 25.15 13.12 35.03
N ALA A 298 25.77 12.07 35.56
CA ALA A 298 26.15 10.88 34.77
C ALA A 298 24.95 10.18 34.11
N LEU A 299 23.78 10.20 34.77
CA LEU A 299 22.54 9.64 34.22
C LEU A 299 22.15 10.31 32.90
N ARG A 300 22.20 11.65 32.82
CA ARG A 300 21.81 12.42 31.63
C ARG A 300 22.79 12.24 30.48
N TRP A 301 24.07 12.06 30.78
CA TRP A 301 25.07 11.69 29.78
C TRP A 301 24.84 10.27 29.23
N LEU A 302 24.51 9.32 30.10
CA LEU A 302 24.18 7.95 29.69
C LEU A 302 22.93 7.93 28.79
N THR A 303 21.87 8.62 29.20
CA THR A 303 20.61 8.66 28.45
C THR A 303 20.71 9.46 27.15
N LEU A 304 21.53 10.52 27.10
CA LEU A 304 21.84 11.22 25.86
C LEU A 304 22.53 10.30 24.85
N ARG A 305 23.53 9.52 25.28
CA ARG A 305 24.20 8.53 24.42
C ARG A 305 23.22 7.47 23.93
N ALA A 306 22.37 6.95 24.83
CA ALA A 306 21.33 5.99 24.47
C ALA A 306 20.33 6.58 23.46
N GLY A 307 19.92 7.84 23.63
CA GLY A 307 19.04 8.56 22.70
C GLY A 307 19.67 8.75 21.32
N LEU A 308 20.94 9.15 21.26
CA LEU A 308 21.69 9.30 20.01
C LEU A 308 21.87 7.95 19.27
N TRP A 309 22.14 6.87 20.00
CA TRP A 309 22.17 5.52 19.44
C TRP A 309 20.81 5.08 18.93
N PHE A 310 19.76 5.29 19.72
CA PHE A 310 18.41 4.93 19.36
C PHE A 310 17.96 5.67 18.08
N ALA A 311 18.23 6.97 17.97
CA ALA A 311 17.98 7.75 16.76
C ALA A 311 18.74 7.19 15.55
N GLY A 312 20.01 6.78 15.73
CA GLY A 312 20.79 6.12 14.67
C GLY A 312 20.19 4.78 14.23
N ILE A 313 19.68 3.97 15.17
CA ILE A 313 18.98 2.71 14.87
C ILE A 313 17.69 2.96 14.09
N LEU A 314 16.89 3.94 14.52
CA LEU A 314 15.65 4.30 13.83
C LEU A 314 15.91 4.75 12.39
N ALA A 315 16.96 5.56 12.16
CA ALA A 315 17.36 5.98 10.83
C ALA A 315 17.89 4.82 9.97
N ALA A 316 18.69 3.91 10.54
CA ALA A 316 19.33 2.84 9.79
C ALA A 316 18.42 1.63 9.50
N HIS A 317 17.44 1.35 10.36
CA HIS A 317 16.65 0.12 10.30
C HIS A 317 15.13 0.33 10.19
N TYR A 318 14.62 1.50 10.57
CA TYR A 318 13.18 1.80 10.54
C TYR A 318 12.84 2.96 9.60
N SER A 319 13.79 3.37 8.76
CA SER A 319 13.62 4.40 7.74
C SER A 319 14.24 3.93 6.43
N ARG A 320 13.71 4.42 5.30
CA ARG A 320 14.35 4.24 4.00
C ARG A 320 15.67 5.02 3.95
N PRO A 321 16.67 4.61 3.16
CA PRO A 321 17.89 5.42 3.02
C PRO A 321 17.54 6.83 2.56
N GLY A 322 18.10 7.85 3.22
CA GLY A 322 17.79 9.24 2.93
C GLY A 322 16.49 9.77 3.57
N PHE A 323 15.80 9.00 4.40
CA PHE A 323 14.60 9.41 5.14
C PHE A 323 14.82 9.27 6.65
N LEU A 324 14.16 10.14 7.42
CA LEU A 324 14.07 10.02 8.87
C LEU A 324 12.61 9.75 9.24
N GLY A 325 12.29 8.51 9.59
CA GLY A 325 10.91 8.03 9.64
C GLY A 325 10.29 8.11 8.24
N THR A 326 9.19 8.86 8.10
CA THR A 326 8.56 9.18 6.80
C THR A 326 8.96 10.56 6.26
N THR A 327 9.77 11.33 7.01
CA THR A 327 10.21 12.66 6.64
C THR A 327 11.29 12.59 5.56
N GLY A 328 11.04 13.25 4.44
CA GLY A 328 11.92 13.26 3.28
C GLY A 328 12.38 14.66 2.88
N VAL A 329 12.47 15.61 3.82
CA VAL A 329 12.86 17.01 3.57
C VAL A 329 14.23 17.41 4.14
N ILE A 330 14.90 16.51 4.87
CA ILE A 330 16.20 16.78 5.50
C ILE A 330 17.30 16.36 4.54
N HIS A 331 18.15 17.29 4.09
CA HIS A 331 19.33 16.98 3.28
C HIS A 331 20.45 16.41 4.15
N PHE A 332 20.79 17.11 5.23
CA PHE A 332 21.81 16.67 6.17
C PHE A 332 21.47 17.16 7.56
N ALA A 333 21.62 16.31 8.57
CA ALA A 333 21.50 16.73 9.96
C ALA A 333 22.63 16.14 10.81
N ARG A 334 23.02 16.87 11.85
CA ARG A 334 24.12 16.46 12.74
C ARG A 334 23.84 16.86 14.17
N TRP A 335 24.08 15.93 15.07
CA TRP A 335 24.21 16.17 16.49
C TRP A 335 25.66 15.97 16.90
N LEU A 336 26.21 16.93 17.64
CA LEU A 336 27.59 16.90 18.13
C LEU A 336 27.62 17.48 19.54
N VAL A 337 28.16 16.74 20.50
CA VAL A 337 28.53 17.36 21.78
C VAL A 337 29.87 18.07 21.62
N LEU A 338 29.91 19.36 22.00
CA LEU A 338 31.12 20.16 21.99
C LEU A 338 32.03 19.72 23.16
N PRO A 339 33.25 19.21 22.87
CA PRO A 339 34.12 18.66 23.91
C PRO A 339 34.40 19.66 25.03
N GLY A 340 34.24 19.22 26.29
CA GLY A 340 34.58 20.04 27.47
C GLY A 340 33.57 21.12 27.86
N THR A 341 32.49 21.35 27.10
CA THR A 341 31.54 22.46 27.37
C THR A 341 30.17 22.00 27.89
N GLY A 342 29.79 20.74 27.64
CA GLY A 342 28.43 20.25 27.94
C GLY A 342 27.36 20.81 26.99
N LYS A 343 27.75 21.42 25.87
CA LYS A 343 26.83 21.93 24.84
C LYS A 343 26.58 20.87 23.77
N LEU A 344 25.32 20.67 23.46
CA LEU A 344 24.85 19.84 22.35
C LEU A 344 24.52 20.76 21.17
N LEU A 345 25.26 20.58 20.09
CA LEU A 345 25.05 21.27 18.83
C LEU A 345 24.10 20.42 17.98
N PHE A 346 23.19 21.10 17.31
CA PHE A 346 22.37 20.54 16.26
C PHE A 346 22.44 21.43 15.03
N THR A 347 22.81 20.86 13.89
CA THR A 347 22.79 21.54 12.59
C THR A 347 21.95 20.74 11.61
N SER A 348 21.21 21.44 10.75
CA SER A 348 20.42 20.81 9.71
C SER A 348 20.27 21.67 8.46
N ASN A 349 20.36 21.03 7.31
CA ASN A 349 19.99 21.57 6.00
C ASN A 349 18.70 20.87 5.56
N TYR A 350 17.65 21.63 5.23
CA TYR A 350 16.31 21.09 4.99
C TYR A 350 15.55 21.89 3.93
N ASP A 351 14.49 21.31 3.36
CA ASP A 351 13.60 21.99 2.42
C ASP A 351 12.56 22.86 3.12
N GLY A 352 12.26 24.03 2.54
CA GLY A 352 11.15 24.89 2.96
C GLY A 352 11.48 25.83 4.13
N VAL A 353 10.42 26.20 4.85
CA VAL A 353 10.48 27.16 5.98
C VAL A 353 10.60 26.44 7.31
N TRP A 354 11.11 27.15 8.31
CA TRP A 354 11.41 26.61 9.64
C TRP A 354 10.18 26.00 10.32
N GLU A 355 9.00 26.62 10.20
CA GLU A 355 7.77 26.16 10.85
C GLU A 355 7.35 24.77 10.35
N SER A 356 7.29 24.59 9.03
CA SER A 356 6.93 23.30 8.41
C SER A 356 7.95 22.22 8.73
N TYR A 357 9.22 22.59 8.76
CA TYR A 357 10.30 21.67 9.12
C TYR A 357 10.19 21.18 10.57
N LEU A 358 9.85 22.06 11.51
CA LEU A 358 9.66 21.67 12.90
C LEU A 358 8.44 20.78 13.10
N GLU A 359 7.35 21.02 12.35
CA GLU A 359 6.16 20.16 12.38
C GLU A 359 6.46 18.72 11.95
N ASP A 360 7.34 18.53 10.97
CA ASP A 360 7.78 17.19 10.56
C ASP A 360 8.49 16.44 11.70
N PHE A 361 9.23 17.12 12.58
CA PHE A 361 9.81 16.47 13.77
C PHE A 361 8.75 16.10 14.81
N ILE A 362 7.74 16.94 15.01
CA ILE A 362 6.66 16.72 15.97
C ILE A 362 5.81 15.51 15.56
N GLU A 363 5.50 15.39 14.27
CA GLU A 363 4.59 14.36 13.78
C GLU A 363 5.31 13.04 13.43
N LYS A 364 6.50 13.11 12.83
CA LYS A 364 7.11 11.94 12.15
C LYS A 364 8.39 11.40 12.81
N ALA A 365 9.00 12.12 13.76
CA ALA A 365 10.28 11.73 14.38
C ALA A 365 10.36 12.00 15.89
N LYS A 366 9.22 12.19 16.56
CA LYS A 366 9.13 12.63 17.97
C LYS A 366 9.90 11.75 18.95
N GLU A 367 9.92 10.43 18.76
CA GLU A 367 10.56 9.50 19.70
C GLU A 367 12.08 9.66 19.72
N GLY A 368 12.71 9.70 18.54
CA GLY A 368 14.17 9.88 18.42
C GLY A 368 14.61 11.26 18.90
N VAL A 369 13.86 12.29 18.53
CA VAL A 369 14.15 13.68 18.90
C VAL A 369 13.97 13.90 20.41
N THR A 370 12.88 13.38 20.99
CA THR A 370 12.65 13.42 22.45
C THR A 370 13.76 12.68 23.19
N GLY A 371 14.19 11.52 22.69
CA GLY A 371 15.30 10.75 23.27
C GLY A 371 16.61 11.52 23.39
N ILE A 372 16.86 12.46 22.47
CA ILE A 372 18.06 13.30 22.49
C ILE A 372 17.85 14.54 23.37
N TRP A 373 16.87 15.40 23.05
CA TRP A 373 16.73 16.72 23.67
C TRP A 373 16.07 16.72 25.04
N SER A 374 15.39 15.64 25.46
CA SER A 374 14.95 15.48 26.86
C SER A 374 16.10 15.56 27.86
N ASN A 375 17.33 15.36 27.40
CA ASN A 375 18.55 15.51 28.21
C ASN A 375 19.07 16.96 28.27
N THR A 376 18.35 17.95 27.75
CA THR A 376 18.78 19.35 27.69
C THR A 376 17.87 20.29 28.49
N ILE A 377 18.44 21.39 28.98
CA ILE A 377 17.76 22.34 29.87
C ILE A 377 16.58 23.02 29.13
N GLY A 378 15.45 23.16 29.81
CA GLY A 378 14.26 23.87 29.33
C GLY A 378 13.40 23.09 28.32
N PHE A 379 13.80 21.89 27.91
CA PHE A 379 13.05 21.06 26.98
C PHE A 379 11.71 20.58 27.58
N PRO A 380 10.64 20.38 26.78
CA PRO A 380 9.36 19.85 27.26
C PRO A 380 9.49 18.53 28.04
N ARG A 381 8.61 18.29 29.02
CA ARG A 381 8.68 17.08 29.86
C ARG A 381 8.53 15.81 29.02
N SER A 382 9.51 14.91 29.14
CA SER A 382 9.48 13.58 28.53
C SER A 382 8.92 12.53 29.50
N GLU A 383 8.64 11.36 28.94
CA GLU A 383 8.28 10.17 29.68
C GLU A 383 9.00 8.94 29.10
N ASN A 384 9.70 8.19 29.97
CA ASN A 384 10.48 7.00 29.60
C ASN A 384 11.47 7.31 28.47
N LEU A 385 12.14 8.45 28.56
CA LEU A 385 13.11 9.00 27.61
C LEU A 385 12.54 9.42 26.24
N ILE A 386 11.57 8.71 25.70
CA ILE A 386 11.15 8.85 24.29
C ILE A 386 9.68 9.28 24.08
N PHE A 387 8.83 9.21 25.11
CA PHE A 387 7.42 9.62 25.00
C PHE A 387 7.19 11.05 25.52
N LYS A 388 6.00 11.61 25.23
CA LYS A 388 5.64 13.01 25.49
C LYS A 388 6.62 13.96 24.79
N GLY A 389 7.37 14.79 25.52
CA GLY A 389 8.43 15.63 24.98
C GLY A 389 7.97 16.45 23.77
N CYS A 390 8.48 16.09 22.58
CA CYS A 390 8.12 16.72 21.31
C CYS A 390 6.63 16.70 20.96
N ALA A 391 5.83 15.81 21.57
CA ALA A 391 4.38 15.81 21.39
C ALA A 391 3.70 17.10 21.90
N ASP A 392 4.35 17.85 22.79
CA ASP A 392 3.96 19.22 23.16
C ASP A 392 4.55 20.22 22.16
N GLY A 393 3.92 20.31 20.98
CA GLY A 393 4.43 21.07 19.85
C GLY A 393 4.60 22.57 20.12
N ASP A 394 3.72 23.16 20.95
CA ASP A 394 3.77 24.60 21.26
C ASP A 394 4.99 24.95 22.12
N ARG A 395 5.25 24.18 23.18
CA ARG A 395 6.46 24.38 23.98
C ARG A 395 7.72 24.06 23.18
N LEU A 396 7.69 23.05 22.32
CA LEU A 396 8.83 22.71 21.47
C LEU A 396 9.18 23.86 20.51
N ARG A 397 8.19 24.50 19.89
CA ARG A 397 8.39 25.69 19.02
C ARG A 397 9.10 26.81 19.76
N LEU A 398 8.64 27.15 20.97
CA LEU A 398 9.28 28.19 21.78
C LEU A 398 10.71 27.80 22.15
N TRP A 399 10.90 26.56 22.63
CA TRP A 399 12.20 26.06 23.05
C TRP A 399 13.21 26.05 21.90
N THR A 400 12.87 25.46 20.76
CA THR A 400 13.77 25.37 19.59
C THR A 400 14.20 26.75 19.09
N ARG A 401 13.30 27.73 19.05
CA ARG A 401 13.64 29.09 18.64
C ARG A 401 14.60 29.80 19.61
N ARG A 402 14.56 29.50 20.91
CA ARG A 402 15.56 29.98 21.89
C ARG A 402 16.93 29.32 21.74
N GLN A 403 16.95 28.04 21.33
CA GLN A 403 18.20 27.32 21.12
C GLN A 403 18.90 27.71 19.80
N GLN A 404 18.16 28.27 18.84
CA GLN A 404 18.70 28.68 17.54
C GLN A 404 19.83 29.73 17.68
N ARG A 405 20.79 29.66 16.77
CA ARG A 405 21.92 30.59 16.65
C ARG A 405 22.00 31.16 15.25
N THR A 406 22.50 32.39 15.15
CA THR A 406 22.73 33.05 13.87
C THR A 406 23.76 32.27 13.07
N THR A 407 23.38 31.91 11.85
CA THR A 407 24.31 31.35 10.87
C THR A 407 24.80 32.50 10.00
N TRP A 408 26.06 32.88 10.17
CA TRP A 408 26.62 34.06 9.53
C TRP A 408 26.98 33.82 8.06
N PHE A 409 27.42 32.59 7.74
CA PHE A 409 27.72 32.16 6.39
C PHE A 409 27.08 30.79 6.14
N TRP A 410 26.38 30.65 5.02
CA TRP A 410 25.81 29.38 4.57
C TRP A 410 25.75 29.30 3.05
N TYR A 411 26.20 28.19 2.48
CA TYR A 411 26.16 27.94 1.04
C TYR A 411 25.48 26.59 0.77
N THR A 412 24.77 26.53 -0.36
CA THR A 412 24.23 25.31 -0.97
C THR A 412 24.60 25.28 -2.45
N ALA A 413 24.99 24.10 -2.94
CA ALA A 413 25.33 23.90 -4.35
C ALA A 413 24.12 23.83 -5.29
N TYR A 414 22.89 23.72 -4.78
CA TYR A 414 21.70 23.55 -5.61
C TYR A 414 20.47 24.22 -4.96
N PRO A 415 20.46 25.57 -4.89
CA PRO A 415 19.47 26.34 -4.11
C PRO A 415 18.02 26.15 -4.57
N ASP A 416 17.81 25.75 -5.83
CA ASP A 416 16.47 25.60 -6.43
C ASP A 416 15.90 24.18 -6.32
N LEU A 417 16.67 23.21 -5.82
CA LEU A 417 16.26 21.81 -5.77
C LEU A 417 15.80 21.41 -4.36
N THR A 418 14.60 20.86 -4.27
CA THR A 418 14.17 20.14 -3.07
C THR A 418 14.66 18.69 -3.10
N LEU A 419 14.71 18.05 -1.95
CA LEU A 419 15.12 16.65 -1.83
C LEU A 419 14.18 15.71 -2.61
N ASN A 420 12.87 16.03 -2.64
CA ASN A 420 11.91 15.33 -3.50
C ASN A 420 12.28 15.46 -4.98
N ARG A 421 12.68 16.65 -5.44
CA ARG A 421 13.07 16.84 -6.84
C ARG A 421 14.39 16.13 -7.18
N ILE A 422 15.36 16.13 -6.27
CA ILE A 422 16.63 15.38 -6.44
C ILE A 422 16.34 13.89 -6.67
N ARG A 423 15.47 13.28 -5.85
CA ARG A 423 15.08 11.86 -6.00
C ARG A 423 14.35 11.59 -7.32
N ILE A 424 13.46 12.49 -7.74
CA ILE A 424 12.76 12.38 -9.03
C ILE A 424 13.77 12.42 -10.19
N ASN A 425 14.74 13.34 -10.15
CA ASN A 425 15.76 13.45 -11.19
C ASN A 425 16.63 12.19 -11.28
N ALA A 426 17.00 11.60 -10.13
CA ALA A 426 17.70 10.33 -10.07
C ALA A 426 16.86 9.18 -10.68
N ALA A 427 15.56 9.12 -10.38
CA ALA A 427 14.65 8.14 -10.97
C ALA A 427 14.50 8.32 -12.49
N ILE A 428 14.45 9.56 -12.99
CA ILE A 428 14.42 9.87 -14.42
C ILE A 428 15.66 9.29 -15.12
N ARG A 429 16.86 9.52 -14.58
CA ARG A 429 18.09 8.96 -15.13
C ARG A 429 18.09 7.43 -15.09
N GLN A 430 17.70 6.83 -13.95
CA GLN A 430 17.59 5.38 -13.86
C GLN A 430 16.64 4.80 -14.90
N GLY A 431 15.50 5.44 -15.16
CA GLY A 431 14.56 4.98 -16.18
C GLY A 431 15.12 5.10 -17.59
N ILE A 432 15.88 6.15 -17.92
CA ILE A 432 16.60 6.21 -19.21
C ILE A 432 17.50 4.98 -19.39
N ALA A 433 18.23 4.56 -18.36
CA ALA A 433 19.15 3.43 -18.44
C ALA A 433 18.47 2.05 -18.33
N GLN A 434 17.38 1.91 -17.57
CA GLN A 434 16.88 0.61 -17.11
C GLN A 434 15.39 0.33 -17.35
N ALA A 435 14.56 1.34 -17.64
CA ALA A 435 13.14 1.10 -17.89
C ALA A 435 12.95 0.37 -19.23
N VAL A 436 12.44 -0.87 -19.20
CA VAL A 436 12.36 -1.71 -20.41
C VAL A 436 10.94 -2.09 -20.75
N THR A 437 10.02 -2.08 -19.78
CA THR A 437 8.61 -2.44 -20.01
C THR A 437 7.71 -1.23 -20.26
N GLU A 438 6.52 -1.48 -20.82
CA GLU A 438 5.46 -0.47 -20.91
C GLU A 438 5.07 0.08 -19.52
N GLY A 439 5.08 -0.78 -18.50
CA GLY A 439 4.86 -0.38 -17.11
C GLY A 439 5.96 0.56 -16.60
N ASP A 440 7.23 0.18 -16.81
CA ASP A 440 8.37 1.01 -16.40
C ASP A 440 8.36 2.36 -17.13
N ALA A 441 8.04 2.36 -18.42
CA ALA A 441 7.98 3.58 -19.21
C ALA A 441 6.83 4.51 -18.76
N ALA A 442 5.67 3.94 -18.38
CA ALA A 442 4.58 4.72 -17.80
C ALA A 442 4.98 5.32 -16.44
N ASP A 443 5.64 4.54 -15.59
CA ASP A 443 6.18 4.99 -14.31
C ASP A 443 7.24 6.08 -14.50
N TRP A 444 8.10 5.93 -15.51
CA TRP A 444 9.10 6.92 -15.86
C TRP A 444 8.46 8.23 -16.35
N LEU A 445 7.43 8.15 -17.21
CA LEU A 445 6.68 9.33 -17.65
C LEU A 445 5.99 10.04 -16.47
N SER A 446 5.54 9.31 -15.45
CA SER A 446 4.92 9.90 -14.25
C SER A 446 5.87 10.83 -13.48
N CYS A 447 7.19 10.65 -13.61
CA CYS A 447 8.20 11.49 -12.97
C CYS A 447 8.19 12.95 -13.48
N PHE A 448 7.52 13.21 -14.60
CA PHE A 448 7.35 14.55 -15.17
C PHE A 448 5.98 15.18 -14.83
N GLY A 449 5.07 14.43 -14.21
CA GLY A 449 3.75 14.88 -13.80
C GLY A 449 3.67 15.29 -12.33
N SER A 450 2.49 15.77 -11.92
CA SER A 450 2.13 15.99 -10.50
C SER A 450 1.52 14.75 -9.84
N GLU A 451 1.32 13.67 -10.59
CA GLU A 451 0.72 12.44 -10.08
C GLU A 451 1.73 11.68 -9.20
N ILE A 452 1.51 11.73 -7.89
CA ILE A 452 2.08 10.72 -7.01
C ILE A 452 1.28 9.45 -7.27
N ARG A 453 1.89 8.48 -7.93
CA ARG A 453 1.28 7.16 -8.08
C ARG A 453 1.27 6.47 -6.72
N LEU A 454 0.14 6.56 -6.03
CA LEU A 454 -0.05 5.79 -4.81
C LEU A 454 -0.12 4.29 -5.18
N PRO A 455 0.42 3.40 -4.35
CA PRO A 455 0.40 1.97 -4.65
C PRO A 455 -0.98 1.32 -4.78
N ASP A 456 -2.00 1.94 -4.18
CA ASP A 456 -3.41 1.58 -4.31
C ASP A 456 -4.12 2.30 -5.47
N ALA A 457 -3.41 3.18 -6.20
CA ALA A 457 -3.96 3.87 -7.35
C ALA A 457 -4.17 2.90 -8.51
N LEU A 458 -5.44 2.58 -8.75
CA LEU A 458 -5.87 1.67 -9.79
C LEU A 458 -5.64 2.26 -11.19
N GLU A 459 -5.04 1.48 -12.08
CA GLU A 459 -4.93 1.75 -13.51
C GLU A 459 -6.28 1.50 -14.20
N LEU A 460 -7.26 2.38 -13.96
CA LEU A 460 -8.66 2.13 -14.31
C LEU A 460 -8.88 1.71 -15.78
N LYS A 461 -8.09 2.26 -16.71
CA LYS A 461 -8.19 1.99 -18.15
C LYS A 461 -7.61 0.63 -18.59
N GLU A 462 -6.86 -0.04 -17.71
CA GLU A 462 -6.29 -1.36 -17.94
C GLU A 462 -7.14 -2.49 -17.34
N ILE A 463 -8.08 -2.15 -16.44
CA ILE A 463 -8.88 -3.11 -15.68
C ILE A 463 -10.18 -3.48 -16.45
N PRO A 464 -10.52 -4.78 -16.58
CA PRO A 464 -11.75 -5.23 -17.25
C PRO A 464 -13.01 -4.58 -16.67
N THR A 465 -13.94 -4.20 -17.56
CA THR A 465 -15.09 -3.36 -17.16
C THR A 465 -16.02 -3.98 -16.09
N LEU A 466 -16.08 -5.32 -15.99
CA LEU A 466 -16.94 -5.99 -15.00
C LEU A 466 -16.53 -5.71 -13.54
N VAL A 467 -15.29 -5.33 -13.27
CA VAL A 467 -14.82 -4.93 -11.93
C VAL A 467 -15.59 -3.68 -11.43
N PHE A 468 -16.03 -2.82 -12.35
CA PHE A 468 -16.80 -1.61 -12.03
C PHE A 468 -18.30 -1.89 -11.82
N GLY A 469 -18.74 -3.13 -12.08
CA GLY A 469 -20.08 -3.65 -11.83
C GLY A 469 -20.69 -4.38 -13.04
N GLY A 470 -21.86 -5.00 -12.85
CA GLY A 470 -22.54 -5.82 -13.87
C GLY A 470 -23.21 -5.08 -15.05
N LEU A 471 -22.71 -3.89 -15.43
CA LEU A 471 -23.10 -3.15 -16.64
C LEU A 471 -24.61 -2.89 -16.79
N GLY A 472 -25.32 -2.55 -15.72
CA GLY A 472 -26.78 -2.42 -15.72
C GLY A 472 -27.39 -1.37 -16.66
N ARG A 473 -26.59 -0.48 -17.27
CA ARG A 473 -27.04 0.46 -18.33
C ARG A 473 -27.09 -0.19 -19.72
N LEU A 474 -26.28 -1.23 -19.95
CA LEU A 474 -26.30 -2.05 -21.15
C LEU A 474 -27.29 -3.18 -20.94
N ARG A 475 -28.56 -2.89 -21.20
CA ARG A 475 -29.71 -3.67 -20.73
C ARG A 475 -29.86 -5.03 -21.40
N PHE A 476 -29.28 -5.22 -22.57
CA PHE A 476 -29.36 -6.45 -23.34
C PHE A 476 -28.00 -7.13 -23.36
N SER A 477 -27.98 -8.47 -23.29
CA SER A 477 -26.72 -9.21 -23.37
C SER A 477 -26.88 -10.64 -23.88
N THR A 478 -25.82 -11.18 -24.45
CA THR A 478 -25.70 -12.58 -24.87
C THR A 478 -24.31 -13.09 -24.53
N SER A 479 -24.23 -14.31 -23.99
CA SER A 479 -22.96 -14.99 -23.72
C SER A 479 -22.69 -16.04 -24.79
N LEU A 480 -21.48 -16.05 -25.34
CA LEU A 480 -21.00 -17.05 -26.30
C LEU A 480 -19.85 -17.82 -25.67
N PHE A 481 -19.99 -19.13 -25.57
CA PHE A 481 -18.96 -20.06 -25.09
C PHE A 481 -18.26 -20.67 -26.30
N LEU A 482 -16.94 -20.58 -26.32
CA LEU A 482 -16.14 -20.76 -27.52
C LEU A 482 -15.18 -21.94 -27.39
N ARG A 483 -14.98 -22.66 -28.49
CA ARG A 483 -13.92 -23.65 -28.66
C ARG A 483 -13.06 -23.28 -29.86
N PHE A 484 -11.75 -23.19 -29.63
CA PHE A 484 -10.76 -22.93 -30.65
C PHE A 484 -10.46 -24.25 -31.38
N THR A 485 -10.86 -24.32 -32.65
CA THR A 485 -10.60 -25.47 -33.54
C THR A 485 -9.60 -25.13 -34.65
N GLY A 486 -9.33 -23.84 -34.88
CA GLY A 486 -8.22 -23.36 -35.69
C GLY A 486 -6.85 -23.62 -35.05
N ASP A 487 -5.79 -23.31 -35.81
CA ASP A 487 -4.44 -23.33 -35.28
C ASP A 487 -4.15 -22.10 -34.40
N ARG A 488 -2.95 -22.07 -33.81
CA ARG A 488 -2.52 -20.96 -32.94
C ARG A 488 -2.53 -19.61 -33.66
N ALA A 489 -2.17 -19.56 -34.94
CA ALA A 489 -2.11 -18.31 -35.69
C ALA A 489 -3.51 -17.71 -35.91
N GLU A 490 -4.49 -18.56 -36.23
CA GLU A 490 -5.89 -18.13 -36.35
C GLU A 490 -6.46 -17.64 -35.02
N THR A 491 -6.15 -18.34 -33.92
CA THR A 491 -6.61 -17.98 -32.57
C THR A 491 -6.00 -16.64 -32.12
N LYS A 492 -4.72 -16.41 -32.44
CA LYS A 492 -4.03 -15.13 -32.21
C LYS A 492 -4.67 -13.99 -33.01
N ALA A 493 -4.85 -14.20 -34.31
CA ALA A 493 -5.45 -13.20 -35.20
C ALA A 493 -6.86 -12.81 -34.75
N TRP A 494 -7.66 -13.77 -34.26
CA TRP A 494 -8.94 -13.49 -33.63
C TRP A 494 -8.80 -12.56 -32.42
N LEU A 495 -7.84 -12.83 -31.53
CA LEU A 495 -7.63 -12.03 -30.33
C LEU A 495 -7.15 -10.61 -30.68
N GLU A 496 -6.26 -10.46 -31.65
CA GLU A 496 -5.80 -9.16 -32.16
C GLU A 496 -6.95 -8.32 -32.72
N GLU A 497 -7.84 -8.94 -33.51
CA GLU A 497 -9.04 -8.29 -34.05
C GLU A 497 -10.06 -7.95 -32.96
N LEU A 498 -10.20 -8.78 -31.93
CA LEU A 498 -11.13 -8.56 -30.82
C LEU A 498 -10.61 -7.48 -29.85
N ALA A 499 -9.30 -7.35 -29.66
CA ALA A 499 -8.67 -6.54 -28.62
C ALA A 499 -9.15 -5.07 -28.56
N PRO A 500 -9.36 -4.35 -29.68
CA PRO A 500 -9.87 -2.97 -29.67
C PRO A 500 -11.28 -2.86 -29.08
N ASP A 501 -12.08 -3.91 -29.18
CA ASP A 501 -13.49 -3.92 -28.79
C ASP A 501 -13.73 -4.45 -27.36
N ILE A 502 -12.69 -4.96 -26.70
CA ILE A 502 -12.77 -5.40 -25.30
C ILE A 502 -12.90 -4.17 -24.40
N ALA A 503 -13.90 -4.21 -23.53
CA ALA A 503 -14.25 -3.10 -22.65
C ALA A 503 -13.40 -3.09 -21.37
N TYR A 504 -12.74 -1.95 -21.12
CA TYR A 504 -11.94 -1.67 -19.92
C TYR A 504 -12.40 -0.38 -19.26
N GLY A 505 -12.19 -0.26 -17.94
CA GLY A 505 -12.61 0.90 -17.16
C GLY A 505 -14.13 0.99 -16.93
N ASP A 506 -14.57 2.14 -16.40
CA ASP A 506 -15.97 2.41 -16.08
C ASP A 506 -16.73 2.91 -17.34
N THR A 507 -17.37 1.99 -18.06
CA THR A 507 -18.02 2.19 -19.37
C THR A 507 -19.40 2.84 -19.30
N ARG A 508 -19.66 3.70 -18.31
CA ARG A 508 -20.99 4.27 -18.01
C ARG A 508 -21.65 5.04 -19.17
N GLY A 509 -20.87 5.47 -20.17
CA GLY A 509 -21.34 6.23 -21.33
C GLY A 509 -21.51 5.40 -22.61
N ASP A 510 -21.11 4.14 -22.61
CA ASP A 510 -20.94 3.38 -23.85
C ASP A 510 -22.27 2.80 -24.35
N ALA A 511 -22.38 2.59 -25.66
CA ALA A 511 -23.54 1.96 -26.27
C ALA A 511 -23.49 0.42 -26.24
N GLN A 512 -22.27 -0.13 -26.13
CA GLN A 512 -21.99 -1.55 -26.14
C GLN A 512 -20.73 -1.86 -25.34
N ALA A 513 -20.55 -3.12 -24.94
CA ALA A 513 -19.32 -3.59 -24.31
C ALA A 513 -19.10 -5.07 -24.66
N THR A 514 -17.84 -5.45 -24.91
CA THR A 514 -17.44 -6.85 -25.03
C THR A 514 -16.56 -7.22 -23.84
N VAL A 515 -16.92 -8.30 -23.15
CA VAL A 515 -16.11 -8.87 -22.07
C VAL A 515 -15.51 -10.19 -22.58
N LEU A 516 -14.22 -10.39 -22.32
CA LEU A 516 -13.50 -11.63 -22.64
C LEU A 516 -13.06 -12.33 -21.35
N GLY A 517 -13.32 -13.63 -21.26
CA GLY A 517 -12.70 -14.54 -20.30
C GLY A 517 -12.03 -15.71 -21.02
N LEU A 518 -10.81 -16.06 -20.61
CA LEU A 518 -10.03 -17.15 -21.19
C LEU A 518 -9.87 -18.27 -20.16
N SER A 519 -10.18 -19.51 -20.53
CA SER A 519 -9.92 -20.67 -19.67
C SER A 519 -8.44 -21.05 -19.72
N LYS A 520 -8.04 -22.01 -18.88
CA LYS A 520 -6.72 -22.64 -18.98
C LYS A 520 -6.42 -23.11 -20.41
N ASP A 521 -7.33 -23.86 -21.01
CA ASP A 521 -7.10 -24.49 -22.31
C ASP A 521 -7.03 -23.43 -23.42
N GLY A 522 -7.85 -22.37 -23.31
CA GLY A 522 -7.76 -21.22 -24.20
C GLY A 522 -6.41 -20.51 -24.11
N LEU A 523 -5.88 -20.30 -22.90
CA LEU A 523 -4.55 -19.71 -22.71
C LEU A 523 -3.44 -20.60 -23.29
N VAL A 524 -3.51 -21.92 -23.09
CA VAL A 524 -2.55 -22.87 -23.68
C VAL A 524 -2.60 -22.83 -25.21
N LYS A 525 -3.79 -22.81 -25.81
CA LYS A 525 -3.96 -22.71 -27.27
C LYS A 525 -3.49 -21.36 -27.84
N LEU A 526 -3.56 -20.29 -27.06
CA LEU A 526 -2.94 -19.00 -27.35
C LEU A 526 -1.41 -18.99 -27.18
N GLY A 527 -0.81 -20.13 -26.78
CA GLY A 527 0.64 -20.29 -26.70
C GLY A 527 1.25 -19.99 -25.33
N LEU A 528 0.45 -19.95 -24.28
CA LEU A 528 0.97 -19.87 -22.92
C LEU A 528 1.70 -21.18 -22.56
N THR A 529 2.92 -21.06 -22.04
CA THR A 529 3.79 -22.20 -21.72
C THR A 529 3.39 -22.87 -20.41
N GLU A 530 3.82 -24.12 -20.21
CA GLU A 530 3.64 -24.83 -18.95
C GLU A 530 4.28 -24.07 -17.77
N ASP A 531 5.49 -23.52 -17.94
CA ASP A 531 6.16 -22.66 -16.96
C ASP A 531 5.32 -21.45 -16.53
N ALA A 532 4.52 -20.88 -17.42
CA ALA A 532 3.60 -19.81 -17.05
C ALA A 532 2.33 -20.36 -16.37
N MET A 533 1.78 -21.48 -16.86
CA MET A 533 0.57 -22.08 -16.32
C MET A 533 0.72 -22.51 -14.85
N VAL A 534 1.89 -23.04 -14.45
CA VAL A 534 2.13 -23.45 -13.06
C VAL A 534 2.03 -22.30 -12.05
N THR A 535 2.12 -21.06 -12.50
CA THR A 535 2.00 -19.85 -11.66
C THR A 535 0.55 -19.45 -11.39
N PHE A 536 -0.42 -19.99 -12.13
CA PHE A 536 -1.84 -19.73 -11.89
C PHE A 536 -2.33 -20.46 -10.63
N PRO A 537 -3.42 -20.02 -9.97
CA PRO A 537 -4.01 -20.75 -8.86
C PRO A 537 -4.44 -22.17 -9.27
N LEU A 538 -4.26 -23.16 -8.37
CA LEU A 538 -4.62 -24.56 -8.66
C LEU A 538 -6.10 -24.74 -9.00
N ALA A 539 -7.00 -23.96 -8.39
CA ALA A 539 -8.41 -23.94 -8.79
C ALA A 539 -8.59 -23.64 -10.28
N PHE A 540 -7.88 -22.62 -10.80
CA PHE A 540 -7.92 -22.27 -12.21
C PHE A 540 -7.27 -23.35 -13.08
N GLN A 541 -6.11 -23.88 -12.66
CA GLN A 541 -5.40 -24.93 -13.40
C GLN A 541 -6.19 -26.25 -13.52
N HIS A 542 -7.00 -26.59 -12.52
CA HIS A 542 -7.80 -27.81 -12.54
C HIS A 542 -9.16 -27.59 -13.20
N GLY A 543 -9.71 -26.38 -13.15
CA GLY A 543 -11.09 -26.11 -13.58
C GLY A 543 -12.13 -26.64 -12.59
N SER A 544 -13.41 -26.37 -12.84
CA SER A 544 -14.52 -26.73 -11.95
C SER A 544 -15.05 -28.16 -12.13
N ASN A 545 -14.72 -28.84 -13.23
CA ASN A 545 -15.33 -30.10 -13.65
C ASN A 545 -14.57 -31.37 -13.18
N VAL A 546 -13.41 -31.22 -12.54
CA VAL A 546 -12.65 -32.37 -12.01
C VAL A 546 -13.39 -33.02 -10.83
N PRO A 547 -13.41 -34.37 -10.71
CA PRO A 547 -14.32 -35.07 -9.80
C PRO A 547 -14.25 -34.63 -8.33
N TRP A 548 -13.05 -34.45 -7.78
CA TRP A 548 -12.89 -34.06 -6.37
C TRP A 548 -13.35 -32.63 -6.10
N ARG A 549 -13.14 -31.71 -7.04
CA ARG A 549 -13.57 -30.31 -6.89
C ARG A 549 -15.06 -30.17 -7.13
N ALA A 550 -15.60 -30.85 -8.14
CA ALA A 550 -17.04 -30.94 -8.35
C ALA A 550 -17.73 -31.46 -7.07
N SER A 551 -17.21 -32.54 -6.48
CA SER A 551 -17.72 -33.05 -5.20
C SER A 551 -17.63 -32.03 -4.06
N ALA A 552 -16.53 -31.27 -3.97
CA ALA A 552 -16.36 -30.22 -2.95
C ALA A 552 -17.33 -29.04 -3.13
N LEU A 553 -17.69 -28.73 -4.37
CA LEU A 553 -18.68 -27.71 -4.73
C LEU A 553 -20.13 -28.20 -4.63
N GLY A 554 -20.35 -29.48 -4.29
CA GLY A 554 -21.68 -30.10 -4.23
C GLY A 554 -22.23 -30.50 -5.60
N ASP A 555 -21.41 -30.48 -6.65
CA ASP A 555 -21.75 -30.83 -8.03
C ASP A 555 -21.75 -32.35 -8.21
N THR A 556 -22.75 -32.97 -7.59
CA THR A 556 -22.98 -34.43 -7.60
C THR A 556 -24.44 -34.72 -7.95
N GLY A 557 -24.76 -35.97 -8.29
CA GLY A 557 -26.13 -36.36 -8.64
C GLY A 557 -26.61 -35.58 -9.86
N ARG A 558 -27.72 -34.84 -9.74
CA ARG A 558 -28.28 -33.99 -10.81
C ARG A 558 -27.37 -32.84 -11.26
N ASN A 559 -26.40 -32.45 -10.43
CA ASN A 559 -25.45 -31.36 -10.71
C ASN A 559 -24.11 -31.86 -11.29
N ASP A 560 -23.97 -33.16 -11.52
CA ASP A 560 -22.72 -33.80 -11.95
C ASP A 560 -22.22 -33.19 -13.27
N PRO A 561 -20.92 -32.80 -13.37
CA PRO A 561 -20.35 -32.20 -14.57
C PRO A 561 -20.51 -33.00 -15.86
N LYS A 562 -20.72 -34.32 -15.78
CA LYS A 562 -20.98 -35.15 -16.98
C LYS A 562 -22.28 -34.76 -17.70
N ASP A 563 -23.24 -34.23 -16.97
CA ASP A 563 -24.60 -33.91 -17.45
C ASP A 563 -24.76 -32.41 -17.78
N TRP A 564 -23.69 -31.61 -17.65
CA TRP A 564 -23.72 -30.19 -18.00
C TRP A 564 -23.96 -29.99 -19.51
N LEU A 565 -24.49 -28.84 -19.92
CA LEU A 565 -24.66 -28.46 -21.33
C LEU A 565 -23.33 -28.02 -21.96
N TRP A 566 -22.40 -27.47 -21.16
CA TRP A 566 -21.07 -27.04 -21.57
C TRP A 566 -20.08 -27.11 -20.40
N GLY A 567 -18.78 -27.16 -20.71
CA GLY A 567 -17.72 -27.27 -19.69
C GLY A 567 -17.59 -28.68 -19.08
N LYS A 568 -18.09 -29.71 -19.79
CA LYS A 568 -17.97 -31.11 -19.37
C LYS A 568 -16.52 -31.59 -19.40
N PRO A 569 -16.17 -32.64 -18.65
CA PRO A 569 -14.88 -33.33 -18.82
C PRO A 569 -14.69 -33.81 -20.27
N GLY A 570 -13.59 -33.42 -20.92
CA GLY A 570 -13.26 -33.76 -22.31
C GLY A 570 -13.95 -32.91 -23.38
N GLU A 571 -14.83 -32.00 -22.97
CA GLU A 571 -15.50 -31.03 -23.85
C GLU A 571 -15.39 -29.62 -23.25
N GLU A 572 -14.18 -29.25 -22.85
CA GLU A 572 -13.88 -27.95 -22.23
C GLU A 572 -14.15 -26.78 -23.18
N VAL A 573 -14.36 -25.62 -22.57
CA VAL A 573 -14.55 -24.32 -23.24
C VAL A 573 -13.24 -23.55 -23.14
N ASP A 574 -12.77 -22.99 -24.26
CA ASP A 574 -11.51 -22.25 -24.33
C ASP A 574 -11.69 -20.78 -23.93
N ALA A 575 -12.83 -20.18 -24.27
CA ALA A 575 -13.12 -18.79 -23.93
C ALA A 575 -14.63 -18.54 -23.77
N VAL A 576 -14.95 -17.47 -23.05
CA VAL A 576 -16.29 -16.89 -23.01
C VAL A 576 -16.21 -15.44 -23.47
N ILE A 577 -17.10 -15.05 -24.37
CA ILE A 577 -17.36 -13.63 -24.65
C ILE A 577 -18.77 -13.26 -24.22
N VAL A 578 -18.90 -12.19 -23.44
CA VAL A 578 -20.19 -11.64 -23.04
C VAL A 578 -20.39 -10.31 -23.74
N LEU A 579 -21.40 -10.26 -24.59
CA LEU A 579 -21.71 -9.12 -25.43
C LEU A 579 -22.85 -8.35 -24.77
N TYR A 580 -22.67 -7.04 -24.60
CA TYR A 580 -23.64 -6.16 -23.98
C TYR A 580 -24.05 -5.05 -24.96
N GLY A 581 -25.34 -4.74 -25.01
CA GLY A 581 -25.89 -3.64 -25.81
C GLY A 581 -26.89 -2.81 -25.02
N LYS A 582 -26.93 -1.50 -25.29
CA LYS A 582 -27.92 -0.58 -24.71
C LYS A 582 -29.36 -0.89 -25.14
N ASP A 583 -29.51 -1.45 -26.35
CA ASP A 583 -30.76 -1.84 -26.98
C ASP A 583 -30.60 -3.13 -27.81
N LYS A 584 -31.74 -3.74 -28.19
CA LYS A 584 -31.78 -4.99 -28.97
C LYS A 584 -31.05 -4.87 -30.30
N THR A 585 -31.14 -3.71 -30.96
CA THR A 585 -30.52 -3.48 -32.27
C THR A 585 -29.01 -3.48 -32.17
N THR A 586 -28.47 -2.79 -31.17
CA THR A 586 -27.03 -2.73 -30.88
C THR A 586 -26.49 -4.12 -30.56
N LEU A 587 -27.15 -4.86 -29.66
CA LEU A 587 -26.74 -6.23 -29.33
C LEU A 587 -26.80 -7.14 -30.56
N ALA A 588 -27.88 -7.10 -31.34
CA ALA A 588 -28.03 -7.94 -32.51
C ALA A 588 -26.96 -7.65 -33.59
N ALA A 589 -26.57 -6.38 -33.76
CA ALA A 589 -25.47 -6.02 -34.64
C ALA A 589 -24.14 -6.59 -34.15
N LEU A 590 -23.83 -6.40 -32.86
CA LEU A 590 -22.62 -6.91 -32.23
C LEU A 590 -22.52 -8.44 -32.29
N VAL A 591 -23.61 -9.16 -31.99
CA VAL A 591 -23.66 -10.63 -32.09
C VAL A 591 -23.42 -11.11 -33.52
N ARG A 592 -24.03 -10.45 -34.53
CA ARG A 592 -23.82 -10.81 -35.94
C ARG A 592 -22.37 -10.63 -36.36
N GLU A 593 -21.78 -9.50 -36.01
CA GLU A 593 -20.38 -9.18 -36.30
C GLU A 593 -19.44 -10.22 -35.67
N ARG A 594 -19.62 -10.51 -34.37
CA ARG A 594 -18.79 -11.51 -33.66
C ARG A 594 -18.96 -12.90 -34.24
N ARG A 595 -20.16 -13.32 -34.63
CA ARG A 595 -20.37 -14.63 -35.30
C ARG A 595 -19.61 -14.73 -36.63
N GLN A 596 -19.61 -13.66 -37.43
CA GLN A 596 -18.86 -13.63 -38.70
C GLN A 596 -17.35 -13.75 -38.44
N GLN A 597 -16.85 -13.00 -37.47
CA GLN A 597 -15.44 -13.04 -37.06
C GLN A 597 -15.02 -14.43 -36.55
N LEU A 598 -15.79 -15.02 -35.64
CA LEU A 598 -15.53 -16.36 -35.09
C LEU A 598 -15.50 -17.43 -36.19
N LYS A 599 -16.46 -17.38 -37.12
CA LYS A 599 -16.51 -18.30 -38.26
C LYS A 599 -15.29 -18.16 -39.18
N ALA A 600 -14.86 -16.93 -39.44
CA ALA A 600 -13.68 -16.66 -40.27
C ALA A 600 -12.40 -17.24 -39.65
N ARG A 601 -12.32 -17.26 -38.30
CA ARG A 601 -11.16 -17.71 -37.53
C ARG A 601 -11.22 -19.17 -37.06
N LYS A 602 -12.18 -19.96 -37.58
CA LYS A 602 -12.40 -21.37 -37.18
C LYS A 602 -12.57 -21.51 -35.66
N ILE A 603 -13.34 -20.61 -35.06
CA ILE A 603 -13.74 -20.70 -33.66
C ILE A 603 -15.21 -21.10 -33.62
N GLU A 604 -15.48 -22.19 -32.92
CA GLU A 604 -16.82 -22.75 -32.77
C GLU A 604 -17.53 -22.15 -31.56
N ILE A 605 -18.81 -21.82 -31.71
CA ILE A 605 -19.69 -21.47 -30.59
C ILE A 605 -20.32 -22.78 -30.10
N VAL A 606 -19.83 -23.30 -28.98
CA VAL A 606 -20.31 -24.57 -28.41
C VAL A 606 -21.57 -24.39 -27.58
N HIS A 607 -21.77 -23.18 -27.03
CA HIS A 607 -23.00 -22.82 -26.35
C HIS A 607 -23.26 -21.32 -26.50
N GLU A 608 -24.51 -20.94 -26.72
CA GLU A 608 -24.96 -19.55 -26.78
C GLU A 608 -26.13 -19.37 -25.82
N LEU A 609 -26.02 -18.36 -24.95
CA LEU A 609 -27.03 -18.09 -23.93
C LEU A 609 -27.50 -16.63 -24.04
N PRO A 610 -28.69 -16.39 -24.62
CA PRO A 610 -29.36 -15.10 -24.54
C PRO A 610 -29.77 -14.80 -23.09
N LEU A 611 -29.47 -13.60 -22.60
CA LEU A 611 -29.76 -13.18 -21.24
C LEU A 611 -30.96 -12.23 -21.21
N THR A 612 -31.70 -12.26 -20.11
CA THR A 612 -32.91 -11.46 -19.92
C THR A 612 -32.58 -9.96 -19.91
N GLU A 613 -33.45 -9.17 -20.53
CA GLU A 613 -33.34 -7.70 -20.55
C GLU A 613 -33.43 -7.14 -19.12
N ILE A 614 -32.54 -6.20 -18.79
CA ILE A 614 -32.68 -5.36 -17.60
C ILE A 614 -33.71 -4.25 -17.90
N PRO A 615 -34.82 -4.15 -17.15
CA PRO A 615 -35.86 -3.16 -17.42
C PRO A 615 -35.33 -1.71 -17.42
N LYS A 616 -35.85 -0.87 -18.33
CA LYS A 616 -35.47 0.56 -18.47
C LYS A 616 -35.89 1.40 -17.25
N GLU A 617 -37.04 1.06 -16.67
CA GLU A 617 -37.79 1.89 -15.72
C GLU A 617 -38.38 1.12 -14.52
N ALA A 618 -38.25 -0.21 -14.45
CA ALA A 618 -38.76 -0.92 -13.29
C ALA A 618 -37.98 -0.48 -12.04
N GLU A 619 -38.69 0.19 -11.14
CA GLU A 619 -38.27 0.54 -9.77
C GLU A 619 -37.44 1.82 -9.56
N ALA A 620 -37.73 2.92 -10.25
CA ALA A 620 -37.23 4.24 -9.80
C ALA A 620 -37.73 4.61 -8.37
N ALA A 621 -38.92 4.11 -7.98
CA ALA A 621 -39.52 4.32 -6.67
C ALA A 621 -39.02 3.34 -5.57
N THR A 622 -38.68 2.10 -5.93
CA THR A 622 -38.32 1.00 -5.01
C THR A 622 -36.86 0.56 -5.10
N GLY A 623 -36.11 0.94 -6.13
CA GLY A 623 -34.67 0.70 -6.24
C GLY A 623 -34.19 -0.70 -6.68
N VAL A 624 -35.06 -1.70 -6.90
CA VAL A 624 -34.64 -3.03 -7.40
C VAL A 624 -34.63 -3.07 -8.92
N ARG A 625 -33.46 -3.33 -9.51
CA ARG A 625 -33.32 -3.37 -10.98
C ARG A 625 -33.46 -4.75 -11.60
N VAL A 626 -33.22 -5.80 -10.82
CA VAL A 626 -33.13 -7.18 -11.30
C VAL A 626 -33.83 -8.08 -10.29
N ARG A 627 -34.66 -8.99 -10.79
CA ARG A 627 -35.25 -10.08 -10.02
C ARG A 627 -34.80 -11.40 -10.61
N GLU A 628 -34.42 -12.33 -9.74
CA GLU A 628 -34.12 -13.70 -10.15
C GLU A 628 -35.44 -14.50 -10.37
N PRO A 629 -35.41 -15.67 -11.04
CA PRO A 629 -36.59 -16.47 -11.39
C PRO A 629 -37.55 -16.82 -10.25
N PHE A 630 -37.09 -16.99 -8.99
CA PHE A 630 -37.95 -17.20 -7.83
C PHE A 630 -38.65 -15.90 -7.35
N GLY A 631 -38.33 -14.76 -7.96
CA GLY A 631 -38.99 -13.46 -7.77
C GLY A 631 -38.27 -12.50 -6.81
N PHE A 632 -37.12 -12.88 -6.26
CA PHE A 632 -36.35 -12.07 -5.33
C PHE A 632 -35.49 -11.02 -6.03
N ALA A 633 -35.44 -9.83 -5.44
CA ALA A 633 -34.50 -8.78 -5.81
C ALA A 633 -33.04 -9.26 -5.67
N ASP A 634 -32.24 -9.10 -6.73
CA ASP A 634 -30.81 -9.46 -6.73
C ASP A 634 -29.90 -8.26 -7.05
N GLY A 635 -28.60 -8.43 -6.80
CA GLY A 635 -27.56 -7.42 -7.01
C GLY A 635 -27.45 -6.37 -5.90
N ILE A 636 -28.10 -6.59 -4.74
CA ILE A 636 -28.18 -5.63 -3.63
C ILE A 636 -26.86 -5.54 -2.86
N SER A 637 -26.41 -6.67 -2.28
CA SER A 637 -25.22 -6.72 -1.44
C SER A 637 -23.99 -7.05 -2.29
N GLN A 638 -23.16 -6.03 -2.53
CA GLN A 638 -21.93 -6.13 -3.30
C GLN A 638 -20.77 -5.51 -2.49
N PRO A 639 -19.54 -6.04 -2.61
CA PRO A 639 -18.36 -5.38 -2.07
C PRO A 639 -18.17 -3.99 -2.71
N ARG A 640 -17.63 -3.06 -1.94
CA ARG A 640 -17.28 -1.71 -2.40
C ARG A 640 -15.76 -1.65 -2.48
N ILE A 641 -15.21 -1.55 -3.68
CA ILE A 641 -13.76 -1.58 -3.88
C ILE A 641 -13.20 -0.16 -3.64
N ARG A 642 -12.13 -0.02 -2.85
CA ARG A 642 -11.42 1.27 -2.69
C ARG A 642 -10.86 1.73 -4.05
N GLY A 643 -10.81 3.04 -4.27
CA GLY A 643 -10.26 3.63 -5.50
C GLY A 643 -11.22 3.67 -6.69
N ILE A 644 -12.35 2.97 -6.66
CA ILE A 644 -13.41 3.11 -7.68
C ILE A 644 -14.56 4.00 -7.19
N SER A 645 -15.30 4.58 -8.12
CA SER A 645 -16.37 5.55 -7.82
C SER A 645 -17.45 5.05 -6.85
N ARG A 646 -17.73 3.73 -6.83
CA ARG A 646 -18.68 3.08 -5.90
C ARG A 646 -18.14 2.89 -4.48
N GLY A 647 -16.82 2.98 -4.27
CA GLY A 647 -16.15 2.83 -2.97
C GLY A 647 -16.06 4.11 -2.14
N ARG A 648 -16.56 5.24 -2.67
CA ARG A 648 -16.52 6.55 -1.99
C ARG A 648 -17.71 6.82 -1.07
N ASP A 649 -18.65 5.87 -0.96
CA ASP A 649 -19.87 6.02 -0.16
C ASP A 649 -19.60 5.61 1.31
N GLU A 650 -19.37 6.60 2.17
CA GLU A 650 -19.05 6.40 3.59
C GLU A 650 -20.17 5.68 4.37
N ALA A 651 -21.43 5.84 3.94
CA ALA A 651 -22.59 5.20 4.57
C ALA A 651 -22.60 3.67 4.40
N GLN A 652 -21.77 3.13 3.50
CA GLN A 652 -21.61 1.69 3.28
C GLN A 652 -20.17 1.20 3.54
N SER A 653 -19.43 1.92 4.38
CA SER A 653 -18.02 1.62 4.73
C SER A 653 -17.79 0.20 5.26
N VAL A 654 -18.79 -0.43 5.90
CA VAL A 654 -18.73 -1.85 6.33
C VAL A 654 -18.57 -2.85 5.18
N HIS A 655 -18.81 -2.42 3.94
CA HIS A 655 -18.60 -3.20 2.72
C HIS A 655 -17.37 -2.80 1.92
N LEU A 656 -16.60 -1.83 2.42
CA LEU A 656 -15.37 -1.39 1.80
C LEU A 656 -14.31 -2.50 1.90
N VAL A 657 -13.64 -2.75 0.80
CA VAL A 657 -12.55 -3.72 0.67
C VAL A 657 -11.46 -3.14 -0.21
N GLU A 658 -10.23 -3.58 0.03
CA GLU A 658 -9.07 -3.20 -0.77
C GLU A 658 -9.13 -3.84 -2.17
N PRO A 659 -8.58 -3.18 -3.20
CA PRO A 659 -8.64 -3.63 -4.59
C PRO A 659 -8.07 -5.02 -4.84
N GLY A 660 -7.06 -5.45 -4.07
CA GLY A 660 -6.47 -6.78 -4.19
C GLY A 660 -7.42 -7.94 -3.93
N GLU A 661 -8.62 -7.72 -3.40
CA GLU A 661 -9.64 -8.76 -3.30
C GLU A 661 -10.31 -9.07 -4.66
N PHE A 662 -10.18 -8.18 -5.66
CA PHE A 662 -10.85 -8.32 -6.97
C PHE A 662 -9.97 -8.03 -8.18
N VAL A 663 -8.86 -7.32 -8.00
CA VAL A 663 -7.93 -6.93 -9.07
C VAL A 663 -6.51 -7.38 -8.69
N ILE A 664 -5.91 -8.22 -9.51
CA ILE A 664 -4.57 -8.75 -9.29
C ILE A 664 -3.53 -7.63 -9.48
N GLY A 665 -2.49 -7.64 -8.64
CA GLY A 665 -1.41 -6.65 -8.65
C GLY A 665 -1.63 -5.47 -7.70
N TYR A 666 -2.68 -5.50 -6.87
CA TYR A 666 -2.96 -4.49 -5.85
C TYR A 666 -3.06 -5.10 -4.44
N PRO A 667 -2.82 -4.32 -3.37
CA PRO A 667 -2.90 -4.84 -2.00
C PRO A 667 -4.29 -5.36 -1.64
N ASP A 668 -4.35 -6.50 -0.96
CA ASP A 668 -5.57 -7.07 -0.36
C ASP A 668 -5.88 -6.43 1.00
N ASN A 669 -6.92 -6.88 1.69
CA ASN A 669 -7.32 -6.30 2.99
C ASN A 669 -6.25 -6.42 4.10
N LEU A 670 -5.20 -7.22 3.89
CA LEU A 670 -4.06 -7.35 4.80
C LEU A 670 -2.84 -6.54 4.32
N GLY A 671 -2.92 -5.86 3.18
CA GLY A 671 -1.81 -5.11 2.59
C GLY A 671 -0.84 -5.97 1.77
N TYR A 672 -1.15 -7.25 1.50
CA TYR A 672 -0.32 -8.12 0.67
C TYR A 672 -0.78 -8.12 -0.78
N LEU A 673 0.15 -8.29 -1.72
CA LEU A 673 -0.19 -8.55 -3.11
C LEU A 673 -0.65 -10.02 -3.27
N PRO A 674 -1.85 -10.28 -3.80
CA PRO A 674 -2.26 -11.64 -4.15
C PRO A 674 -1.26 -12.27 -5.12
N PRO A 675 -1.01 -13.59 -5.03
CA PRO A 675 -0.19 -14.30 -6.01
C PRO A 675 -0.68 -14.04 -7.42
N SER A 676 0.22 -13.60 -8.29
CA SER A 676 -0.12 -13.25 -9.67
C SER A 676 0.42 -14.27 -10.68
N PRO A 677 -0.40 -14.68 -11.67
CA PRO A 677 0.10 -15.35 -12.85
C PRO A 677 1.24 -14.59 -13.51
N SER A 678 2.30 -15.30 -13.92
CA SER A 678 3.49 -14.68 -14.47
C SER A 678 4.18 -15.51 -15.55
N VAL A 679 4.92 -14.84 -16.42
CA VAL A 679 5.69 -15.45 -17.51
C VAL A 679 7.17 -15.12 -17.33
N SER A 680 8.08 -15.90 -17.91
CA SER A 680 9.50 -15.51 -17.94
C SER A 680 9.71 -14.25 -18.79
N ALA A 681 10.74 -13.45 -18.50
CA ALA A 681 11.06 -12.29 -19.34
C ALA A 681 11.34 -12.69 -20.81
N ALA A 682 11.96 -13.85 -21.05
CA ALA A 682 12.18 -14.40 -22.40
C ALA A 682 10.88 -14.68 -23.17
N ALA A 683 9.80 -14.91 -22.45
CA ALA A 683 8.48 -15.13 -23.01
C ALA A 683 7.80 -13.82 -23.48
N ASP A 684 8.27 -12.65 -23.06
CA ASP A 684 7.76 -11.32 -23.42
C ASP A 684 8.85 -10.45 -24.05
N PRO A 685 9.29 -10.76 -25.29
CA PRO A 685 10.36 -10.02 -25.95
C PRO A 685 9.99 -8.56 -26.26
N GLY A 686 8.70 -8.24 -26.31
CA GLY A 686 8.20 -6.88 -26.47
C GLY A 686 8.14 -6.06 -25.18
N ASN A 687 8.43 -6.68 -24.02
CA ASN A 687 8.33 -6.08 -22.69
C ASN A 687 6.96 -5.39 -22.45
N LEU A 688 5.89 -6.04 -22.88
CA LEU A 688 4.53 -5.50 -22.77
C LEU A 688 3.97 -5.63 -21.35
N LEU A 689 4.46 -6.61 -20.58
CA LEU A 689 4.01 -6.91 -19.23
C LEU A 689 4.94 -6.24 -18.19
N PRO A 690 4.39 -5.79 -17.05
CA PRO A 690 5.20 -5.21 -15.98
C PRO A 690 6.03 -6.26 -15.25
N ALA A 691 7.06 -5.82 -14.52
CA ALA A 691 7.82 -6.69 -13.62
C ALA A 691 6.95 -7.25 -12.48
N LEU A 692 7.18 -8.52 -12.12
CA LEU A 692 6.51 -9.15 -10.97
C LEU A 692 7.14 -8.71 -9.65
N GLY A 693 6.31 -8.35 -8.65
CA GLY A 693 6.77 -8.13 -7.28
C GLY A 693 7.21 -6.70 -6.93
N GLY A 694 6.61 -5.69 -7.55
CA GLY A 694 6.87 -4.28 -7.19
C GLY A 694 6.57 -3.96 -5.73
N ASP A 695 7.29 -2.97 -5.16
CA ASP A 695 7.07 -2.47 -3.80
C ASP A 695 5.76 -1.66 -3.74
N PRO A 696 4.70 -2.18 -3.09
CA PRO A 696 3.43 -1.49 -2.97
C PRO A 696 3.49 -0.38 -1.91
N PHE A 697 4.66 0.09 -1.50
CA PHE A 697 4.86 1.27 -0.67
C PHE A 697 5.80 2.29 -1.33
N ALA A 698 6.24 2.03 -2.56
CA ALA A 698 7.07 2.95 -3.31
C ALA A 698 6.29 4.22 -3.70
N GLN A 699 6.71 5.37 -3.18
CA GLN A 699 6.19 6.68 -3.62
C GLN A 699 6.74 7.11 -4.98
N ARG A 700 7.86 6.52 -5.40
CA ARG A 700 8.59 6.85 -6.63
C ARG A 700 9.07 5.56 -7.27
N PRO A 701 9.07 5.47 -8.61
CA PRO A 701 9.56 4.28 -9.28
C PRO A 701 11.05 4.13 -9.05
N ARG A 702 11.46 2.88 -8.86
CA ARG A 702 12.85 2.47 -8.91
C ARG A 702 12.98 1.52 -10.07
N PHE A 703 13.80 1.90 -11.03
CA PHE A 703 14.16 1.01 -12.12
C PHE A 703 15.34 0.16 -11.64
N THR A 704 15.29 -1.14 -11.90
CA THR A 704 16.38 -2.06 -11.62
C THR A 704 16.73 -2.81 -12.91
N PRO A 705 18.01 -3.19 -13.12
CA PRO A 705 18.35 -4.04 -14.24
C PRO A 705 17.53 -5.32 -14.20
N ALA A 706 16.96 -5.69 -15.35
CA ALA A 706 16.22 -6.93 -15.46
C ALA A 706 17.12 -8.11 -15.05
N SER A 707 16.67 -8.89 -14.06
CA SER A 707 17.35 -10.13 -13.69
C SER A 707 17.10 -11.17 -14.79
N PRO A 708 18.08 -12.03 -15.14
CA PRO A 708 17.84 -13.11 -16.10
C PRO A 708 16.70 -14.05 -15.71
N ASN A 709 16.39 -14.13 -14.40
CA ASN A 709 15.31 -14.93 -13.83
C ASN A 709 14.06 -14.10 -13.50
N GLU A 710 14.01 -12.84 -13.94
CA GLU A 710 12.86 -11.97 -13.70
C GLU A 710 11.62 -12.52 -14.41
N ARG A 711 10.50 -12.51 -13.70
CA ARG A 711 9.19 -12.85 -14.26
C ARG A 711 8.39 -11.59 -14.51
N ARG A 712 7.57 -11.61 -15.55
CA ARG A 712 6.62 -10.54 -15.88
C ARG A 712 5.24 -10.90 -15.38
N ASP A 713 4.56 -9.93 -14.81
CA ASP A 713 3.24 -10.05 -14.20
C ASP A 713 2.15 -10.08 -15.29
N LEU A 714 1.71 -11.29 -15.65
CA LEU A 714 0.61 -11.52 -16.60
C LEU A 714 -0.76 -11.24 -15.95
N GLY A 715 -0.85 -11.40 -14.62
CA GLY A 715 -2.08 -11.22 -13.87
C GLY A 715 -2.47 -9.76 -13.63
N ARG A 716 -1.51 -8.83 -13.63
CA ARG A 716 -1.71 -7.40 -13.34
C ARG A 716 -2.95 -6.82 -14.01
N ASN A 717 -3.76 -6.10 -13.23
CA ASN A 717 -5.04 -5.49 -13.64
C ASN A 717 -6.14 -6.49 -14.05
N GLY A 718 -5.86 -7.79 -14.03
CA GLY A 718 -6.82 -8.85 -14.32
C GLY A 718 -7.60 -9.32 -13.09
N SER A 719 -8.50 -10.28 -13.33
CA SER A 719 -9.31 -10.95 -12.29
C SER A 719 -9.64 -12.37 -12.74
N PHE A 720 -10.01 -13.25 -11.83
CA PHE A 720 -10.64 -14.52 -12.17
C PHE A 720 -12.15 -14.37 -12.21
N LEU A 721 -12.80 -15.00 -13.18
CA LEU A 721 -14.23 -15.06 -13.34
C LEU A 721 -14.69 -16.51 -13.19
N VAL A 722 -15.53 -16.74 -12.20
CA VAL A 722 -16.29 -17.99 -12.07
C VAL A 722 -17.60 -17.82 -12.82
N VAL A 723 -17.90 -18.72 -13.76
CA VAL A 723 -19.18 -18.76 -14.48
C VAL A 723 -19.89 -20.06 -14.19
N ARG A 724 -21.16 -19.98 -13.82
CA ARG A 724 -22.04 -21.15 -13.61
C ARG A 724 -23.41 -20.88 -14.21
N GLN A 725 -23.89 -21.78 -15.06
CA GLN A 725 -25.27 -21.76 -15.54
C GLN A 725 -26.15 -22.52 -14.55
N LEU A 726 -26.98 -21.79 -13.82
CA LEU A 726 -27.86 -22.32 -12.79
C LEU A 726 -29.30 -22.30 -13.33
N GLU A 727 -29.87 -23.47 -13.59
CA GLU A 727 -31.29 -23.64 -13.89
C GLU A 727 -32.08 -23.58 -12.59
N GLN A 728 -33.22 -22.86 -12.60
CA GLN A 728 -34.04 -22.63 -11.41
C GLN A 728 -35.47 -23.13 -11.65
N ASP A 729 -35.87 -24.15 -10.89
CA ASP A 729 -37.20 -24.74 -10.98
C ASP A 729 -38.18 -24.02 -10.07
N ARG A 730 -38.85 -22.99 -10.63
CA ARG A 730 -39.84 -22.22 -9.89
C ARG A 730 -41.05 -23.05 -9.48
N GLY A 731 -41.45 -24.03 -10.30
CA GLY A 731 -42.60 -24.88 -10.00
C GLY A 731 -42.37 -25.72 -8.75
N GLU A 732 -41.22 -26.38 -8.66
CA GLU A 732 -40.81 -27.15 -7.48
C GLU A 732 -40.62 -26.26 -6.24
N PHE A 733 -40.10 -25.04 -6.41
CA PHE A 733 -39.97 -24.10 -5.31
C PHE A 733 -41.33 -23.66 -4.77
N ASP A 734 -42.25 -23.23 -5.63
CA ASP A 734 -43.60 -22.81 -5.23
C ASP A 734 -44.39 -23.97 -4.59
N LEU A 735 -44.23 -25.20 -5.09
CA LEU A 735 -44.81 -26.40 -4.50
C LEU A 735 -44.27 -26.66 -3.08
N PHE A 736 -42.95 -26.61 -2.89
CA PHE A 736 -42.35 -26.76 -1.57
C PHE A 736 -42.84 -25.69 -0.58
N LEU A 737 -42.96 -24.43 -1.01
CA LEU A 737 -43.47 -23.36 -0.14
C LEU A 737 -44.91 -23.65 0.32
N SER A 738 -45.77 -24.13 -0.58
CA SER A 738 -47.14 -24.50 -0.26
C SER A 738 -47.20 -25.67 0.74
N GLU A 739 -46.41 -26.72 0.51
CA GLU A 739 -46.33 -27.88 1.40
C GLU A 739 -45.78 -27.51 2.79
N ALA A 740 -44.73 -26.70 2.84
CA ALA A 740 -44.15 -26.22 4.09
C ALA A 740 -45.14 -25.35 4.87
N ALA A 741 -45.86 -24.44 4.21
CA ALA A 741 -46.88 -23.61 4.83
C ALA A 741 -48.05 -24.46 5.37
N ALA A 742 -48.51 -25.47 4.62
CA ALA A 742 -49.54 -26.39 5.07
C ALA A 742 -49.09 -27.21 6.29
N ALA A 743 -47.85 -27.73 6.28
CA ALA A 743 -47.28 -28.47 7.40
C ALA A 743 -47.14 -27.61 8.67
N LEU A 744 -46.74 -26.35 8.52
CA LEU A 744 -46.66 -25.40 9.63
C LEU A 744 -48.04 -25.12 10.25
N LYS A 745 -49.05 -24.87 9.42
CA LYS A 745 -50.45 -24.69 9.87
C LYS A 745 -50.95 -25.94 10.61
N ALA A 746 -50.72 -27.13 10.05
CA ALA A 746 -51.12 -28.40 10.65
C ALA A 746 -50.42 -28.67 11.99
N SER A 747 -49.17 -28.21 12.16
CA SER A 747 -48.43 -28.36 13.42
C SER A 747 -48.93 -27.46 14.56
N GLY A 748 -49.77 -26.46 14.26
CA GLY A 748 -50.19 -25.43 15.23
C GLY A 748 -49.08 -24.45 15.63
N ARG A 749 -47.90 -24.52 14.99
CA ARG A 749 -46.73 -23.65 15.27
C ARG A 749 -46.51 -22.60 14.18
N ALA A 750 -47.50 -22.33 13.33
CA ALA A 750 -47.41 -21.28 12.33
C ALA A 750 -47.29 -19.91 13.02
N PRO A 751 -46.33 -19.06 12.62
CA PRO A 751 -46.21 -17.71 13.15
C PRO A 751 -47.40 -16.85 12.71
N ASP A 752 -47.73 -15.83 13.50
CA ASP A 752 -48.66 -14.78 13.07
C ASP A 752 -47.97 -13.91 12.01
N THR A 753 -48.38 -14.08 10.75
CA THR A 753 -47.87 -13.32 9.60
C THR A 753 -48.75 -12.12 9.24
N GLY A 754 -49.79 -11.82 10.02
CA GLY A 754 -50.72 -10.74 9.74
C GLY A 754 -51.38 -10.88 8.36
N HIS A 755 -51.15 -9.89 7.48
CA HIS A 755 -51.67 -9.89 6.12
C HIS A 755 -50.83 -10.68 5.11
N LEU A 756 -49.66 -11.18 5.50
CA LEU A 756 -48.73 -11.86 4.61
C LEU A 756 -49.09 -13.34 4.46
N ALA A 757 -48.93 -13.86 3.24
CA ALA A 757 -48.99 -15.28 2.98
C ALA A 757 -47.85 -16.01 3.72
N LEU A 758 -48.17 -17.17 4.30
CA LEU A 758 -47.18 -17.95 5.06
C LEU A 758 -46.07 -18.49 4.14
N GLU A 759 -46.42 -18.77 2.89
CA GLU A 759 -45.52 -19.15 1.81
C GLU A 759 -44.44 -18.08 1.56
N ASP A 760 -44.83 -16.80 1.52
CA ASP A 760 -43.90 -15.69 1.35
C ASP A 760 -43.01 -15.50 2.58
N TRP A 761 -43.53 -15.75 3.78
CA TRP A 761 -42.72 -15.76 5.00
C TRP A 761 -41.68 -16.89 4.98
N VAL A 762 -42.06 -18.11 4.59
CA VAL A 762 -41.12 -19.23 4.45
C VAL A 762 -40.04 -18.89 3.43
N ALA A 763 -40.44 -18.39 2.25
CA ALA A 763 -39.52 -18.02 1.19
C ALA A 763 -38.52 -16.94 1.66
N ALA A 764 -39.01 -15.91 2.35
CA ALA A 764 -38.17 -14.86 2.90
C ALA A 764 -37.18 -15.39 3.95
N LYS A 765 -37.58 -16.34 4.79
CA LYS A 765 -36.72 -16.99 5.81
C LYS A 765 -35.62 -17.84 5.18
N LEU A 766 -35.89 -18.54 4.07
CA LEU A 766 -34.87 -19.30 3.33
C LEU A 766 -33.82 -18.40 2.71
N VAL A 767 -34.23 -17.26 2.13
CA VAL A 767 -33.31 -16.34 1.46
C VAL A 767 -32.60 -15.40 2.44
N GLY A 768 -33.33 -14.92 3.46
CA GLY A 768 -32.91 -13.88 4.40
C GLY A 768 -33.35 -12.46 4.00
N ARG A 769 -34.14 -12.33 2.93
CA ARG A 769 -34.73 -11.08 2.42
C ARG A 769 -36.14 -11.35 1.89
N TRP A 770 -36.98 -10.32 1.88
CA TRP A 770 -38.23 -10.35 1.15
C TRP A 770 -38.01 -10.24 -0.36
N LYS A 771 -39.03 -10.57 -1.16
CA LYS A 771 -38.97 -10.49 -2.63
C LYS A 771 -38.66 -9.08 -3.14
N ASP A 772 -39.04 -8.02 -2.41
CA ASP A 772 -38.67 -6.63 -2.73
C ASP A 772 -37.22 -6.26 -2.39
N GLY A 773 -36.45 -7.19 -1.80
CA GLY A 773 -35.06 -7.01 -1.44
C GLY A 773 -34.84 -6.45 -0.03
N SER A 774 -35.88 -6.05 0.69
CA SER A 774 -35.74 -5.61 2.08
C SER A 774 -35.24 -6.75 2.98
N SER A 775 -34.32 -6.44 3.89
CA SER A 775 -33.71 -7.45 4.78
C SER A 775 -34.65 -7.83 5.90
N LEU A 776 -34.59 -9.10 6.32
CA LEU A 776 -35.31 -9.56 7.51
C LEU A 776 -34.80 -8.89 8.80
N VAL A 777 -33.56 -8.40 8.83
CA VAL A 777 -32.97 -7.76 10.02
C VAL A 777 -33.66 -6.43 10.31
N ARG A 778 -33.89 -5.61 9.27
CA ARG A 778 -34.54 -4.29 9.38
C ARG A 778 -36.07 -4.37 9.23
N ASN A 779 -36.57 -5.39 8.55
CA ASN A 779 -37.99 -5.57 8.26
C ASN A 779 -38.47 -6.99 8.62
N PRO A 780 -38.48 -7.35 9.92
CA PRO A 780 -38.71 -8.74 10.36
C PRO A 780 -40.15 -9.23 10.19
N THR A 781 -41.12 -8.32 10.09
CA THR A 781 -42.56 -8.63 10.07
C THR A 781 -43.23 -8.42 8.71
N GLY A 782 -42.50 -7.92 7.71
CA GLY A 782 -43.02 -7.73 6.35
C GLY A 782 -42.10 -6.91 5.46
N PRO A 783 -42.32 -6.89 4.14
CA PRO A 783 -41.49 -6.17 3.20
C PRO A 783 -41.57 -4.64 3.39
N ALA A 784 -40.49 -3.93 3.10
CA ALA A 784 -40.44 -2.48 3.21
C ALA A 784 -41.48 -1.78 2.30
N SER A 785 -41.84 -2.41 1.17
CA SER A 785 -42.90 -1.93 0.27
C SER A 785 -44.26 -1.76 0.94
N ASP A 786 -44.57 -2.57 1.96
CA ASP A 786 -45.86 -2.51 2.67
C ASP A 786 -45.92 -1.30 3.60
N LEU A 787 -44.80 -1.00 4.27
CA LEU A 787 -44.66 0.16 5.15
C LEU A 787 -44.70 1.49 4.37
N ALA A 788 -44.27 1.49 3.11
CA ALA A 788 -44.33 2.66 2.24
C ALA A 788 -45.75 3.01 1.77
N ARG A 789 -46.70 2.06 1.83
CA ARG A 789 -48.11 2.24 1.39
C ARG A 789 -49.02 2.83 2.48
N ALA A 790 -48.60 2.81 3.75
CA ALA A 790 -49.37 3.35 4.88
C ALA A 790 -48.46 4.04 5.93
N PRO A 791 -47.94 5.25 5.66
CA PRO A 791 -47.13 5.96 6.64
C PRO A 791 -47.97 6.33 7.88
N ALA A 792 -47.45 6.05 9.08
CA ALA A 792 -48.02 6.58 10.31
C ALA A 792 -48.04 8.13 10.26
N ARG A 793 -49.11 8.77 10.76
CA ARG A 793 -49.21 10.25 10.75
C ARG A 793 -47.99 10.87 11.45
N GLY A 794 -47.20 11.63 10.71
CA GLY A 794 -46.00 12.32 11.20
C GLY A 794 -44.68 11.55 11.05
N ALA A 795 -44.69 10.32 10.53
CA ALA A 795 -43.44 9.59 10.24
C ALA A 795 -42.85 10.03 8.88
N PRO A 796 -41.52 10.17 8.77
CA PRO A 796 -40.87 10.45 7.49
C PRO A 796 -41.16 9.33 6.49
N GLN A 797 -41.43 9.69 5.23
CA GLN A 797 -41.75 8.76 4.15
C GLN A 797 -40.57 7.79 3.93
N ARG A 798 -40.68 6.54 4.39
CA ARG A 798 -39.65 5.51 4.17
C ARG A 798 -39.62 5.16 2.69
N THR A 799 -38.47 5.33 2.05
CA THR A 799 -38.26 4.85 0.68
C THR A 799 -38.22 3.32 0.70
N ALA A 800 -38.99 2.66 -0.17
CA ALA A 800 -39.05 1.19 -0.30
C ALA A 800 -37.78 0.58 -0.95
N ARG A 801 -36.60 1.12 -0.63
CA ARG A 801 -35.31 0.68 -1.17
C ARG A 801 -34.73 -0.49 -0.38
N PRO A 802 -34.11 -1.48 -1.05
CA PRO A 802 -33.39 -2.55 -0.36
C PRO A 802 -32.30 -2.02 0.56
N ASP A 803 -32.35 -2.42 1.83
CA ASP A 803 -31.35 -2.07 2.83
C ASP A 803 -30.18 -3.07 2.83
N ASN A 804 -29.00 -2.58 3.23
CA ASN A 804 -27.79 -3.41 3.29
C ASN A 804 -26.80 -2.98 4.39
N ASP A 805 -27.04 -1.84 5.03
CA ASP A 805 -26.31 -1.23 6.14
C ASP A 805 -26.69 -1.86 7.50
N PHE A 806 -26.65 -3.19 7.58
CA PHE A 806 -26.93 -3.92 8.82
C PHE A 806 -25.81 -4.89 9.19
N LEU A 807 -25.76 -5.28 10.44
CA LEU A 807 -24.79 -6.21 10.99
C LEU A 807 -25.54 -7.31 11.76
N TYR A 808 -25.14 -8.56 11.60
CA TYR A 808 -25.91 -9.70 12.12
C TYR A 808 -25.72 -9.90 13.62
N GLY A 809 -24.49 -9.95 14.10
CA GLY A 809 -24.17 -10.14 15.51
C GLY A 809 -24.69 -9.00 16.38
N ALA A 810 -24.57 -7.75 15.94
CA ALA A 810 -25.05 -6.61 16.73
C ALA A 810 -26.59 -6.48 16.76
N GLU A 811 -27.28 -6.87 15.67
CA GLU A 811 -28.71 -6.57 15.51
C GLU A 811 -29.65 -7.80 15.53
N ASP A 812 -29.09 -8.99 15.35
CA ASP A 812 -29.81 -10.27 15.25
C ASP A 812 -28.89 -11.48 15.58
N SER A 813 -28.19 -11.42 16.72
CA SER A 813 -27.22 -12.44 17.16
C SER A 813 -27.81 -13.85 17.24
N THR A 814 -29.08 -13.97 17.63
CA THR A 814 -29.78 -15.26 17.79
C THR A 814 -30.39 -15.80 16.50
N GLY A 815 -30.43 -15.01 15.42
CA GLY A 815 -31.07 -15.39 14.16
C GLY A 815 -32.60 -15.43 14.20
N ALA A 816 -33.23 -14.83 15.22
CA ALA A 816 -34.69 -14.76 15.34
C ALA A 816 -35.33 -13.98 14.20
N LYS A 817 -34.65 -12.95 13.68
CA LYS A 817 -35.13 -12.19 12.51
C LYS A 817 -34.70 -12.86 11.21
N CYS A 818 -33.40 -13.02 10.98
CA CYS A 818 -32.82 -13.66 9.81
C CYS A 818 -32.17 -14.99 10.23
N PRO A 819 -32.75 -16.15 9.87
CA PRO A 819 -32.20 -17.45 10.27
C PRO A 819 -30.72 -17.59 9.95
N LEU A 820 -29.98 -18.28 10.82
CA LEU A 820 -28.55 -18.57 10.62
C LEU A 820 -28.29 -19.34 9.33
N GLY A 821 -29.24 -20.18 8.92
CA GLY A 821 -29.18 -20.97 7.70
C GLY A 821 -29.58 -20.22 6.43
N ALA A 822 -30.09 -18.98 6.54
CA ALA A 822 -30.58 -18.22 5.41
C ALA A 822 -29.47 -17.95 4.37
N HIS A 823 -29.85 -17.97 3.09
CA HIS A 823 -28.90 -17.92 1.97
C HIS A 823 -27.92 -16.75 2.06
N ILE A 824 -28.42 -15.54 2.32
CA ILE A 824 -27.55 -14.34 2.41
C ILE A 824 -26.67 -14.33 3.67
N ARG A 825 -27.07 -15.02 4.75
CA ARG A 825 -26.32 -15.07 6.02
C ARG A 825 -25.26 -16.17 5.98
N ARG A 826 -25.49 -17.27 5.26
CA ARG A 826 -24.44 -18.24 4.93
C ARG A 826 -23.42 -17.66 3.94
N SER A 827 -23.90 -17.05 2.86
CA SER A 827 -23.03 -16.56 1.79
C SER A 827 -22.22 -15.32 2.18
N ASN A 828 -22.66 -14.57 3.21
CA ASN A 828 -21.90 -13.50 3.83
C ASN A 828 -22.30 -13.37 5.31
N PRO A 829 -21.61 -14.07 6.23
CA PRO A 829 -21.96 -14.08 7.65
C PRO A 829 -21.68 -12.77 8.39
N ARG A 830 -21.00 -11.81 7.75
CA ARG A 830 -20.57 -10.55 8.39
C ARG A 830 -19.86 -10.85 9.72
N GLU A 831 -20.31 -10.27 10.82
CA GLU A 831 -19.81 -10.47 12.18
C GLU A 831 -20.74 -11.37 13.04
N THR A 832 -21.38 -12.37 12.41
CA THR A 832 -22.31 -13.30 13.12
C THR A 832 -21.65 -14.09 14.25
N PHE A 833 -20.38 -14.51 14.10
CA PHE A 833 -19.70 -15.39 15.05
C PHE A 833 -19.30 -14.68 16.35
N GLU A 834 -18.84 -13.44 16.25
CA GLU A 834 -18.37 -12.58 17.33
C GLU A 834 -19.04 -11.20 17.22
N PRO A 835 -20.23 -11.04 17.84
CA PRO A 835 -21.00 -9.79 17.78
C PRO A 835 -20.19 -8.53 18.10
N GLY A 836 -20.18 -7.57 17.17
CA GLY A 836 -19.48 -6.29 17.31
C GLY A 836 -17.98 -6.32 16.99
N SER A 837 -17.42 -7.49 16.62
CA SER A 837 -16.01 -7.64 16.29
C SER A 837 -15.69 -7.13 14.89
N MET A 838 -15.02 -5.97 14.82
CA MET A 838 -14.49 -5.44 13.56
C MET A 838 -13.42 -6.35 12.96
N ALA A 839 -12.68 -7.08 13.79
CA ALA A 839 -11.71 -8.07 13.32
C ALA A 839 -12.41 -9.23 12.60
N GLN A 840 -13.52 -9.74 13.15
CA GLN A 840 -14.29 -10.79 12.50
C GLN A 840 -14.99 -10.30 11.22
N LEU A 841 -15.49 -9.05 11.21
CA LEU A 841 -16.01 -8.43 10.00
C LEU A 841 -14.94 -8.33 8.91
N ALA A 842 -13.71 -7.94 9.27
CA ALA A 842 -12.58 -7.89 8.36
C ALA A 842 -12.24 -9.29 7.80
N ILE A 843 -12.28 -10.34 8.63
CA ILE A 843 -12.10 -11.73 8.18
C ILE A 843 -13.16 -12.12 7.15
N SER A 844 -14.44 -11.89 7.45
CA SER A 844 -15.54 -12.18 6.52
C SER A 844 -15.40 -11.40 5.20
N ASN A 845 -14.90 -10.16 5.26
CA ASN A 845 -14.70 -9.33 4.08
C ASN A 845 -13.62 -9.85 3.12
N ARG A 846 -12.71 -10.73 3.56
CA ARG A 846 -11.69 -11.39 2.71
C ARG A 846 -12.24 -12.48 1.80
N HIS A 847 -13.42 -12.99 2.10
CA HIS A 847 -14.07 -14.04 1.31
C HIS A 847 -15.08 -13.48 0.32
N ARG A 848 -15.26 -12.15 0.24
CA ARG A 848 -16.30 -11.51 -0.56
C ARG A 848 -16.11 -11.82 -2.04
N ILE A 849 -17.21 -11.92 -2.77
CA ILE A 849 -17.25 -12.07 -4.22
C ILE A 849 -17.98 -10.88 -4.84
N LEU A 850 -17.55 -10.43 -6.02
CA LEU A 850 -18.26 -9.41 -6.79
C LEU A 850 -19.14 -10.09 -7.83
N ARG A 851 -20.46 -10.12 -7.60
CA ARG A 851 -21.40 -10.83 -8.49
C ARG A 851 -21.84 -9.93 -9.64
N VAL A 852 -21.72 -10.42 -10.87
CA VAL A 852 -21.99 -9.69 -12.12
C VAL A 852 -22.86 -10.49 -13.10
N GLY A 853 -23.50 -11.55 -12.61
CA GLY A 853 -24.39 -12.45 -13.37
C GLY A 853 -25.67 -11.78 -13.88
N ARG A 854 -26.39 -12.51 -14.75
CA ARG A 854 -27.70 -12.12 -15.29
C ARG A 854 -28.60 -13.33 -15.43
N THR A 855 -29.91 -13.09 -15.38
CA THR A 855 -30.91 -14.12 -15.60
C THR A 855 -31.02 -14.48 -17.08
N TYR A 856 -31.55 -15.67 -17.35
CA TYR A 856 -31.91 -16.13 -18.69
C TYR A 856 -33.29 -16.80 -18.66
N GLY A 857 -33.93 -16.88 -19.83
CA GLY A 857 -35.24 -17.49 -20.00
C GLY A 857 -36.42 -16.65 -19.46
N PRO A 858 -37.62 -17.25 -19.38
CA PRO A 858 -37.93 -18.62 -19.78
C PRO A 858 -37.74 -18.85 -21.29
N ASP A 859 -37.23 -20.02 -21.68
CA ASP A 859 -37.22 -20.49 -23.07
C ASP A 859 -38.58 -21.09 -23.48
N GLU A 860 -38.69 -21.66 -24.68
CA GLU A 860 -39.93 -22.29 -25.16
C GLU A 860 -40.36 -23.50 -24.31
N ALA A 861 -39.43 -24.16 -23.62
CA ALA A 861 -39.69 -25.25 -22.69
C ALA A 861 -40.06 -24.75 -21.27
N GLY A 862 -40.05 -23.43 -21.05
CA GLY A 862 -40.31 -22.81 -19.75
C GLY A 862 -39.10 -22.77 -18.82
N THR A 863 -37.91 -23.13 -19.31
CA THR A 863 -36.68 -23.19 -18.51
C THR A 863 -36.12 -21.79 -18.31
N ALA A 864 -35.95 -21.40 -17.04
CA ALA A 864 -35.36 -20.13 -16.65
C ALA A 864 -34.25 -20.35 -15.62
N GLY A 865 -33.36 -19.36 -15.47
CA GLY A 865 -32.28 -19.48 -14.52
C GLY A 865 -31.41 -18.25 -14.40
N LEU A 866 -30.25 -18.45 -13.79
CA LEU A 866 -29.22 -17.46 -13.56
C LEU A 866 -27.92 -17.92 -14.20
N LEU A 867 -27.37 -17.11 -15.10
CA LEU A 867 -25.95 -17.18 -15.44
C LEU A 867 -25.18 -16.49 -14.31
N PHE A 868 -24.84 -17.27 -13.29
CA PHE A 868 -24.05 -16.80 -12.16
C PHE A 868 -22.64 -16.49 -12.65
N MET A 869 -22.19 -15.27 -12.34
CA MET A 869 -20.85 -14.80 -12.63
C MET A 869 -20.32 -14.05 -11.42
N CYS A 870 -19.11 -14.38 -10.96
CA CYS A 870 -18.43 -13.59 -9.94
C CYS A 870 -16.94 -13.40 -10.20
N LEU A 871 -16.42 -12.26 -9.75
CA LEU A 871 -15.00 -11.91 -9.84
C LEU A 871 -14.26 -12.14 -8.53
N ASN A 872 -13.00 -12.60 -8.64
CA ASN A 872 -12.12 -13.00 -7.55
C ASN A 872 -10.64 -12.80 -7.93
N THR A 873 -9.76 -12.55 -6.97
CA THR A 873 -8.32 -12.75 -7.16
C THR A 873 -7.86 -14.12 -6.66
N ASP A 874 -8.63 -14.75 -5.78
CA ASP A 874 -8.39 -16.09 -5.27
C ASP A 874 -9.70 -16.90 -5.24
N ILE A 875 -9.83 -17.81 -6.21
CA ILE A 875 -11.04 -18.64 -6.40
C ILE A 875 -11.29 -19.52 -5.17
N ASP A 876 -10.24 -20.10 -4.57
CA ASP A 876 -10.39 -21.02 -3.43
C ASP A 876 -10.76 -20.25 -2.16
N ARG A 877 -10.09 -19.12 -1.89
CA ARG A 877 -10.37 -18.28 -0.71
C ARG A 877 -11.74 -17.61 -0.78
N GLN A 878 -12.26 -17.31 -1.96
CA GLN A 878 -13.49 -16.55 -2.12
C GLN A 878 -14.67 -17.44 -2.54
N PHE A 879 -14.85 -17.71 -3.84
CA PHE A 879 -15.97 -18.51 -4.33
C PHE A 879 -15.99 -19.92 -3.72
N GLY A 880 -14.86 -20.63 -3.75
CA GLY A 880 -14.72 -21.98 -3.21
C GLY A 880 -15.03 -22.03 -1.72
N PHE A 881 -14.49 -21.11 -0.93
CA PHE A 881 -14.74 -21.02 0.50
C PHE A 881 -16.20 -20.75 0.84
N ILE A 882 -16.85 -19.78 0.17
CA ILE A 882 -18.28 -19.53 0.38
C ILE A 882 -19.08 -20.79 0.05
N GLN A 883 -18.80 -21.42 -1.09
CA GLN A 883 -19.55 -22.57 -1.56
C GLN A 883 -19.38 -23.78 -0.63
N GLN A 884 -18.15 -24.13 -0.30
CA GLN A 884 -17.81 -25.34 0.45
C GLN A 884 -17.97 -25.15 1.97
N THR A 885 -17.39 -24.07 2.50
CA THR A 885 -17.19 -23.89 3.95
C THR A 885 -18.35 -23.18 4.63
N TRP A 886 -19.16 -22.42 3.89
CA TRP A 886 -20.33 -21.74 4.47
C TRP A 886 -21.65 -22.29 3.96
N ALA A 887 -21.85 -22.35 2.65
CA ALA A 887 -23.11 -22.80 2.08
C ALA A 887 -23.33 -24.31 2.29
N LEU A 888 -22.32 -25.14 1.98
CA LEU A 888 -22.41 -26.60 2.09
C LEU A 888 -21.96 -27.18 3.42
N ALA A 889 -21.51 -26.36 4.37
CA ALA A 889 -21.10 -26.84 5.68
C ALA A 889 -22.32 -27.30 6.49
N PRO A 890 -22.36 -28.59 6.92
CA PRO A 890 -23.47 -29.11 7.71
C PRO A 890 -23.49 -28.55 9.13
N SER A 891 -22.35 -28.03 9.61
CA SER A 891 -22.26 -27.27 10.86
C SER A 891 -21.92 -25.82 10.58
N PHE A 892 -22.76 -24.90 11.05
CA PHE A 892 -22.61 -23.47 10.80
C PHE A 892 -23.25 -22.64 11.92
N HIS A 893 -22.44 -21.92 12.69
CA HIS A 893 -22.90 -21.01 13.77
C HIS A 893 -23.92 -21.63 14.74
N GLY A 894 -23.72 -22.90 15.13
CA GLY A 894 -24.62 -23.62 16.04
C GLY A 894 -25.73 -24.43 15.36
N LEU A 895 -25.85 -24.35 14.03
CA LEU A 895 -26.60 -25.33 13.25
C LEU A 895 -25.79 -26.62 13.10
N GLU A 896 -26.49 -27.75 13.04
CA GLU A 896 -25.93 -29.07 12.78
C GLU A 896 -26.81 -29.84 11.79
N SER A 897 -26.18 -30.57 10.87
CA SER A 897 -26.84 -31.35 9.81
C SER A 897 -27.76 -30.51 8.91
N GLU A 898 -27.46 -29.22 8.73
CA GLU A 898 -28.19 -28.30 7.85
C GLU A 898 -27.22 -27.61 6.89
N VAL A 899 -27.63 -27.48 5.62
CA VAL A 899 -26.89 -26.73 4.59
C VAL A 899 -27.80 -25.72 3.92
N ASP A 900 -27.26 -24.88 3.03
CA ASP A 900 -28.01 -23.88 2.28
C ASP A 900 -29.18 -24.51 1.47
N ALA A 901 -30.32 -23.82 1.44
CA ALA A 901 -31.54 -24.31 0.79
C ALA A 901 -31.52 -24.23 -0.76
N PHE A 902 -30.54 -23.56 -1.35
CA PHE A 902 -30.41 -23.36 -2.79
C PHE A 902 -29.17 -24.02 -3.37
N VAL A 903 -28.18 -24.40 -2.57
CA VAL A 903 -26.94 -25.02 -3.08
C VAL A 903 -26.63 -26.40 -2.51
N GLY A 904 -26.08 -27.30 -3.36
CA GLY A 904 -25.86 -28.72 -3.06
C GLY A 904 -27.03 -29.62 -3.49
N VAL A 905 -27.09 -30.83 -2.93
CA VAL A 905 -28.12 -31.84 -3.24
C VAL A 905 -29.01 -32.14 -2.03
N SER A 906 -30.30 -32.42 -2.28
CA SER A 906 -31.35 -32.60 -1.27
C SER A 906 -31.08 -33.73 -0.29
N ASP A 907 -30.42 -34.81 -0.73
CA ASP A 907 -30.09 -35.96 0.13
C ASP A 907 -29.14 -35.59 1.28
N LYS A 908 -28.46 -34.45 1.17
CA LYS A 908 -27.60 -33.87 2.21
C LYS A 908 -28.28 -32.73 2.99
N ARG A 909 -29.51 -32.34 2.61
CA ARG A 909 -30.33 -31.28 3.23
C ARG A 909 -31.38 -31.90 4.15
N GLY A 910 -31.04 -32.10 5.43
CA GLY A 910 -31.95 -32.72 6.39
C GLY A 910 -33.12 -31.80 6.78
N THR A 911 -32.81 -30.62 7.34
CA THR A 911 -33.79 -29.63 7.82
C THR A 911 -33.30 -28.20 7.61
N PHE A 912 -34.22 -27.24 7.63
CA PHE A 912 -33.91 -25.82 7.78
C PHE A 912 -34.54 -25.27 9.06
N THR A 913 -33.71 -24.75 9.96
CA THR A 913 -34.16 -24.23 11.25
C THR A 913 -34.42 -22.72 11.21
N VAL A 914 -35.64 -22.32 11.62
CA VAL A 914 -36.03 -20.93 11.90
C VAL A 914 -36.17 -20.75 13.41
N PRO A 915 -35.31 -19.95 14.07
CA PRO A 915 -35.47 -19.62 15.48
C PRO A 915 -36.73 -18.78 15.73
N THR A 916 -37.50 -19.10 16.77
CA THR A 916 -38.65 -18.31 17.23
C THR A 916 -38.69 -18.26 18.78
N ALA A 917 -39.54 -17.39 19.34
CA ALA A 917 -39.71 -17.27 20.79
C ALA A 917 -40.25 -18.57 21.44
N ASP A 918 -41.09 -19.32 20.72
CA ASP A 918 -41.70 -20.58 21.17
C ASP A 918 -40.86 -21.82 20.80
N GLY A 919 -39.56 -21.62 20.59
CA GLY A 919 -38.60 -22.65 20.18
C GLY A 919 -38.47 -22.83 18.67
N PRO A 920 -37.40 -23.49 18.18
CA PRO A 920 -37.11 -23.56 16.75
C PRO A 920 -38.19 -24.27 15.94
N ILE A 921 -38.49 -23.72 14.76
CA ILE A 921 -39.31 -24.34 13.71
C ILE A 921 -38.35 -25.03 12.74
N ARG A 922 -38.61 -26.31 12.41
CA ARG A 922 -37.81 -27.06 11.44
C ARG A 922 -38.62 -27.34 10.18
N LEU A 923 -38.23 -26.74 9.08
CA LEU A 923 -38.77 -27.06 7.76
C LEU A 923 -38.08 -28.33 7.25
N LYS A 924 -38.87 -29.29 6.77
CA LYS A 924 -38.41 -30.60 6.27
C LYS A 924 -38.76 -30.74 4.79
N GLY A 925 -38.11 -31.67 4.11
CA GLY A 925 -38.42 -32.00 2.70
C GLY A 925 -37.88 -30.98 1.71
N LEU A 926 -36.73 -30.37 2.00
CA LEU A 926 -36.03 -29.50 1.04
C LEU A 926 -35.71 -30.29 -0.24
N ARG A 927 -36.01 -29.69 -1.39
CA ARG A 927 -35.78 -30.27 -2.72
C ARG A 927 -34.66 -29.51 -3.45
N ASP A 928 -34.25 -30.05 -4.60
CA ASP A 928 -33.26 -29.43 -5.47
C ASP A 928 -33.90 -28.40 -6.41
N PHE A 929 -34.06 -27.16 -5.92
CA PHE A 929 -34.64 -26.06 -6.70
C PHE A 929 -33.69 -25.50 -7.77
N VAL A 930 -32.39 -25.72 -7.61
CA VAL A 930 -31.34 -25.18 -8.50
C VAL A 930 -30.53 -26.33 -9.04
N THR A 931 -30.35 -26.38 -10.36
CA THR A 931 -29.53 -27.39 -11.04
C THR A 931 -28.42 -26.74 -11.84
N VAL A 932 -27.20 -27.25 -11.72
CA VAL A 932 -26.03 -26.75 -12.44
C VAL A 932 -26.01 -27.39 -13.81
N LYS A 933 -26.02 -26.55 -14.85
CA LYS A 933 -26.03 -26.96 -16.26
C LYS A 933 -24.75 -26.63 -17.00
N GLY A 934 -23.75 -26.08 -16.33
CA GLY A 934 -22.48 -25.73 -16.96
C GLY A 934 -21.68 -24.83 -16.08
N GLY A 935 -20.36 -24.92 -16.21
CA GLY A 935 -19.46 -24.07 -15.46
C GLY A 935 -18.02 -24.18 -15.92
N ALA A 936 -17.30 -23.07 -15.75
CA ALA A 936 -15.86 -23.03 -15.93
C ALA A 936 -15.27 -21.84 -15.16
N TYR A 937 -13.95 -21.88 -14.97
CA TYR A 937 -13.18 -20.76 -14.45
C TYR A 937 -12.43 -20.10 -15.60
N PHE A 938 -12.52 -18.77 -15.66
CA PHE A 938 -11.89 -17.95 -16.66
C PHE A 938 -10.96 -16.93 -16.01
N PHE A 939 -9.92 -16.55 -16.72
CA PHE A 939 -9.10 -15.40 -16.42
C PHE A 939 -9.59 -14.23 -17.28
N LEU A 940 -9.85 -13.10 -16.65
CA LEU A 940 -10.16 -11.82 -17.29
C LEU A 940 -8.86 -11.03 -17.37
N PRO A 941 -8.16 -11.06 -18.51
CA PRO A 941 -6.87 -10.38 -18.64
C PRO A 941 -7.04 -8.86 -18.61
N GLY A 942 -6.09 -8.17 -17.97
CA GLY A 942 -5.90 -6.74 -18.17
C GLY A 942 -5.58 -6.41 -19.64
N ARG A 943 -5.71 -5.14 -20.03
CA ARG A 943 -5.50 -4.72 -21.43
C ARG A 943 -4.07 -5.00 -21.93
N GLN A 944 -3.05 -4.74 -21.12
CA GLN A 944 -1.66 -5.17 -21.42
C GLN A 944 -1.53 -6.69 -21.62
N ALA A 945 -2.17 -7.50 -20.78
CA ALA A 945 -2.14 -8.96 -20.91
C ALA A 945 -2.79 -9.44 -22.21
N VAL A 946 -3.88 -8.81 -22.67
CA VAL A 946 -4.46 -9.08 -24.00
C VAL A 946 -3.48 -8.72 -25.12
N ARG A 947 -2.80 -7.58 -25.06
CA ARG A 947 -1.79 -7.20 -26.06
C ARG A 947 -0.65 -8.21 -26.12
N TYR A 948 -0.16 -8.65 -24.95
CA TYR A 948 0.85 -9.68 -24.85
C TYR A 948 0.40 -11.00 -25.50
N LEU A 949 -0.77 -11.52 -25.10
CA LEU A 949 -1.33 -12.76 -25.66
C LEU A 949 -1.58 -12.63 -27.17
N GLY A 950 -2.03 -11.45 -27.61
CA GLY A 950 -2.24 -11.13 -29.02
C GLY A 950 -0.94 -11.00 -29.80
N SER A 951 0.20 -10.63 -29.20
CA SER A 951 1.48 -10.46 -29.90
C SER A 951 2.25 -11.77 -30.16
N ARG A 952 1.86 -12.87 -29.51
CA ARG A 952 2.65 -14.09 -29.35
C ARG A 952 2.58 -15.16 -30.43
#